data_AF-A0A1A0LY43-F1
#
_entry.id   AF-A0A1A0LY43-F1
#
_cell.length_a   1.000
_cell.length_b   1.000
_cell.length_c   1.000
_cell.angle_alpha   90.00
_cell.angle_beta   90.00
_cell.angle_gamma   90.00
#
_symmetry.space_group_name_H-M   'P 1'
#
loop_
_entity.id
_entity.type
_entity.pdbx_description
1 polymer ?
#
loop_
_entity_poly.entity_id
_entity_poly.type
_entity_poly.pdbx_seq_one_letter_code
_entity_poly.pdbx_strand_id
1 'polypeptide(L)'
;MTGGVAGTVREVSRARIRKLLQRTGIVDESVTALPTDPAEVGQLLAAKWYEERLQKLAADLGRDPDSVRVEAACYLREVAASRDERAVEAWRGFSRWLMRAYDVLVDEDQIAALRKLDRKATLAFAFSHRSYLDGMLLPETIQANRLSPALTFGGSNLNFFPMGGFAKRTGTIFIRRQTKDIPVYRFVLRAYTAQLVQNHVNLTWSIEGGRTRTGKLRPPVFGILRYITDAVDEIDGPEVYLVPTSIVYDQLHEVEAMTNEAYGAVKRPEDFRFLVRLARQQGERLGRAYLDFGEPLPLRKRLEELRALQTGDSGTGTEIERIALDVEHRINRATPVTPTAVVSLALLGADRSLSISEVLATVQPLASYIAARHWAVAGAADLTNRSTIRWTLHQLVSSGVVNVYDAGTEAVWGIGADQHLVAAFYRNTAIHILVDRAIAEMALLAATEDAADGSVLPATVRDEALRLRELLKFEFLFSARAQFEKDLADEVRLIGPVEDTTRSVAAADVRRLLESADLLLAHLVLRPFLDAYHIVADRLAAHEDETFDEQAFLTECLQVGKQWELQHRIASAESRSMELFKTALRLARHRELVDVPAEPDDAGDIAQRRRQFADEIATAIRRVNVIAELARTRGLTATTTAAYSGWHAPTR
;
A
#
# COMPACT_ATOMS: atom_id res chain seq x y z
N MET A 1 48.25 -26.44 -32.47
CA MET A 1 46.86 -25.96 -32.35
C MET A 1 46.52 -25.91 -30.87
N THR A 2 46.86 -24.80 -30.25
CA THR A 2 46.84 -24.57 -28.80
C THR A 2 46.48 -23.11 -28.60
N GLY A 3 45.24 -22.83 -28.22
CA GLY A 3 44.76 -21.46 -28.02
C GLY A 3 43.27 -21.46 -27.76
N GLY A 4 42.86 -21.27 -26.51
CA GLY A 4 41.44 -21.13 -26.18
C GLY A 4 41.13 -21.01 -24.69
N VAL A 5 41.88 -21.69 -23.81
CA VAL A 5 41.49 -21.79 -22.38
C VAL A 5 42.30 -20.85 -21.46
N ALA A 6 43.45 -20.33 -21.92
CA ALA A 6 44.30 -19.45 -21.11
C ALA A 6 43.84 -17.98 -21.06
N GLY A 7 43.00 -17.52 -22.01
CA GLY A 7 42.53 -16.13 -22.06
C GLY A 7 41.51 -15.80 -20.98
N THR A 8 40.53 -16.67 -20.77
CA THR A 8 39.37 -16.44 -19.89
C THR A 8 39.76 -16.40 -18.41
N VAL A 9 40.68 -17.26 -17.96
CA VAL A 9 41.14 -17.30 -16.55
C VAL A 9 42.02 -16.08 -16.22
N ARG A 10 42.80 -15.59 -17.19
CA ARG A 10 43.67 -14.41 -17.04
C ARG A 10 42.85 -13.11 -17.04
N GLU A 11 41.81 -13.02 -17.86
CA GLU A 11 40.90 -11.87 -17.91
C GLU A 11 40.03 -11.77 -16.65
N VAL A 12 39.49 -12.89 -16.15
CA VAL A 12 38.70 -12.91 -14.91
C VAL A 12 39.57 -12.55 -13.70
N SER A 13 40.83 -12.99 -13.67
CA SER A 13 41.80 -12.58 -12.63
C SER A 13 42.17 -11.10 -12.72
N ARG A 14 42.39 -10.56 -13.93
CA ARG A 14 42.65 -9.12 -14.14
C ARG A 14 41.46 -8.24 -13.77
N ALA A 15 40.24 -8.64 -14.11
CA ALA A 15 39.03 -7.92 -13.75
C ALA A 15 38.82 -7.86 -12.23
N ARG A 16 39.12 -8.95 -11.51
CA ARG A 16 39.07 -8.99 -10.04
C ARG A 16 40.14 -8.13 -9.38
N ILE A 17 41.37 -8.17 -9.89
CA ILE A 17 42.48 -7.32 -9.40
C ILE A 17 42.18 -5.84 -9.67
N ARG A 18 41.64 -5.50 -10.86
CA ARG A 18 41.21 -4.13 -11.19
C ARG A 18 40.11 -3.64 -10.26
N LYS A 19 39.10 -4.46 -9.95
CA LYS A 19 38.04 -4.12 -8.98
C LYS A 19 38.58 -3.88 -7.56
N LEU A 20 39.61 -4.63 -7.16
CA LEU A 20 40.27 -4.47 -5.87
C LEU A 20 41.08 -3.16 -5.83
N LEU A 21 41.80 -2.84 -6.92
CA LEU A 21 42.59 -1.61 -7.07
C LEU A 21 41.71 -0.34 -7.23
N GLN A 22 40.53 -0.47 -7.83
CA GLN A 22 39.52 0.59 -7.92
C GLN A 22 38.91 0.90 -6.54
N ARG A 23 38.65 -0.12 -5.72
CA ARG A 23 38.18 0.06 -4.33
C ARG A 23 39.20 0.75 -3.42
N THR A 24 40.49 0.66 -3.75
CA THR A 24 41.58 1.32 -3.01
C THR A 24 41.98 2.67 -3.60
N GLY A 25 41.29 3.16 -4.65
CA GLY A 25 41.57 4.46 -5.28
C GLY A 25 42.88 4.52 -6.08
N ILE A 26 43.44 3.37 -6.47
CA ILE A 26 44.75 3.26 -7.14
C ILE A 26 44.61 3.31 -8.68
N VAL A 27 43.41 3.08 -9.22
CA VAL A 27 43.11 3.11 -10.66
C VAL A 27 41.83 3.90 -10.91
N ASP A 28 41.90 4.94 -11.73
CA ASP A 28 40.73 5.73 -12.14
C ASP A 28 39.66 4.87 -12.84
N GLU A 29 38.40 5.15 -12.52
CA GLU A 29 37.26 4.49 -13.15
C GLU A 29 37.20 4.87 -14.64
N SER A 30 37.01 3.87 -15.51
CA SER A 30 37.00 4.10 -16.97
C SER A 30 35.82 4.98 -17.36
N VAL A 31 36.08 6.15 -17.94
CA VAL A 31 35.00 7.00 -18.49
C VAL A 31 34.43 6.46 -19.81
N THR A 32 35.10 5.48 -20.43
CA THR A 32 34.63 4.78 -21.63
C THR A 32 34.03 3.41 -21.30
N ALA A 33 33.18 2.92 -22.20
CA ALA A 33 32.52 1.62 -22.10
C ALA A 33 33.52 0.46 -21.94
N LEU A 34 33.26 -0.41 -20.97
CA LEU A 34 34.02 -1.65 -20.75
C LEU A 34 33.31 -2.84 -21.42
N PRO A 35 34.03 -3.91 -21.81
CA PRO A 35 33.40 -5.12 -22.36
C PRO A 35 32.41 -5.81 -21.43
N THR A 36 32.51 -5.54 -20.12
CA THR A 36 31.61 -6.08 -19.09
C THR A 36 30.41 -5.16 -18.80
N ASP A 37 30.37 -3.97 -19.40
CA ASP A 37 29.29 -3.03 -19.20
C ASP A 37 28.04 -3.49 -19.99
N PRO A 38 26.83 -3.36 -19.42
CA PRO A 38 25.59 -3.56 -20.16
C PRO A 38 25.51 -2.65 -21.40
N ALA A 39 24.76 -3.07 -22.41
CA ALA A 39 24.65 -2.33 -23.67
C ALA A 39 24.19 -0.88 -23.46
N GLU A 40 23.27 -0.67 -22.51
CA GLU A 40 22.70 0.63 -22.17
C GLU A 40 23.74 1.57 -21.54
N VAL A 41 24.68 1.03 -20.77
CA VAL A 41 25.81 1.80 -20.22
C VAL A 41 26.73 2.24 -21.35
N GLY A 42 27.05 1.32 -22.27
CA GLY A 42 27.88 1.64 -23.43
C GLY A 42 27.25 2.71 -24.32
N GLN A 43 25.94 2.63 -24.55
CA GLN A 43 25.17 3.61 -25.32
C GLN A 43 25.21 5.00 -24.67
N LEU A 44 24.95 5.10 -23.37
CA LEU A 44 24.95 6.38 -22.65
C LEU A 44 26.34 7.01 -22.59
N LEU A 45 27.39 6.25 -22.27
CA LEU A 45 28.76 6.77 -22.22
C LEU A 45 29.25 7.22 -23.61
N ALA A 46 28.67 6.71 -24.70
CA ALA A 46 28.97 7.15 -26.06
C ALA A 46 28.06 8.29 -26.58
N ALA A 47 27.00 8.63 -25.83
CA ALA A 47 25.99 9.58 -26.29
C ALA A 47 26.45 11.04 -26.12
N LYS A 48 26.45 11.80 -27.22
CA LYS A 48 26.84 13.23 -27.21
C LYS A 48 25.97 14.07 -26.26
N TRP A 49 24.65 13.86 -26.29
CA TRP A 49 23.72 14.60 -25.43
C TRP A 49 23.99 14.35 -23.93
N TYR A 50 24.43 13.15 -23.57
CA TYR A 50 24.71 12.77 -22.19
C TYR A 50 25.96 13.50 -21.69
N GLU A 51 26.99 13.52 -22.52
CA GLU A 51 28.23 14.26 -22.29
C GLU A 51 28.01 15.77 -22.17
N GLU A 52 27.23 16.36 -23.08
CA GLU A 52 26.88 17.79 -23.04
C GLU A 52 26.12 18.17 -21.75
N ARG A 53 25.17 17.33 -21.33
CA ARG A 53 24.42 17.56 -20.08
C ARG A 53 25.29 17.36 -18.83
N LEU A 54 26.25 16.43 -18.86
CA LEU A 54 27.23 16.27 -17.77
C LEU A 54 28.13 17.50 -17.63
N GLN A 55 28.61 18.05 -18.75
CA GLN A 55 29.42 19.28 -18.74
C GLN A 55 28.63 20.45 -18.17
N LYS A 56 27.37 20.60 -18.57
CA LYS A 56 26.48 21.62 -18.00
C LYS A 56 26.28 21.42 -16.50
N LEU A 57 26.01 20.19 -16.05
CA LEU A 57 25.88 19.89 -14.63
C LEU A 57 27.18 20.18 -13.85
N ALA A 58 28.34 19.88 -14.42
CA ALA A 58 29.62 20.22 -13.80
C ALA A 58 29.80 21.74 -13.64
N ALA A 59 29.44 22.51 -14.67
CA ALA A 59 29.44 23.97 -14.62
C ALA A 59 28.46 24.52 -13.55
N ASP A 60 27.24 24.01 -13.50
CA ASP A 60 26.21 24.42 -12.53
C ASP A 60 26.64 24.11 -11.07
N LEU A 61 27.39 23.01 -10.88
CA LEU A 61 27.93 22.63 -9.58
C LEU A 61 29.27 23.33 -9.24
N GLY A 62 29.86 24.07 -10.17
CA GLY A 62 31.20 24.67 -10.01
C GLY A 62 32.31 23.64 -9.83
N ARG A 63 32.17 22.45 -10.43
CA ARG A 63 33.09 21.32 -10.29
C ARG A 63 33.84 21.05 -11.59
N ASP A 64 35.03 20.46 -11.47
CA ASP A 64 35.81 20.01 -12.62
C ASP A 64 35.04 18.97 -13.48
N PRO A 65 34.89 19.18 -14.80
CA PRO A 65 34.15 18.28 -15.67
C PRO A 65 34.68 16.85 -15.71
N ASP A 66 36.01 16.65 -15.68
CA ASP A 66 36.60 15.31 -15.70
C ASP A 66 36.30 14.54 -14.42
N SER A 67 36.37 15.20 -13.26
CA SER A 67 35.93 14.63 -11.99
C SER A 67 34.46 14.20 -12.01
N VAL A 68 33.57 15.03 -12.57
CA VAL A 68 32.13 14.71 -12.68
C VAL A 68 31.89 13.56 -13.66
N ARG A 69 32.64 13.46 -14.77
CA ARG A 69 32.57 12.33 -15.70
C ARG A 69 32.97 11.01 -15.05
N VAL A 70 34.07 11.00 -14.31
CA VAL A 70 34.52 9.81 -13.56
C VAL A 70 33.45 9.39 -12.56
N GLU A 71 32.96 10.33 -11.75
CA GLU A 71 31.89 10.08 -10.78
C GLU A 71 30.61 9.55 -11.47
N ALA A 72 30.21 10.12 -12.60
CA ALA A 72 29.05 9.68 -13.35
C ALA A 72 29.22 8.26 -13.90
N ALA A 73 30.42 7.91 -14.40
CA ALA A 73 30.72 6.56 -14.86
C ALA A 73 30.69 5.54 -13.72
N CYS A 74 31.20 5.90 -12.53
CA CYS A 74 31.07 5.10 -11.31
C CYS A 74 29.61 4.83 -10.97
N TYR A 75 28.79 5.89 -10.88
CA TYR A 75 27.37 5.75 -10.54
C TYR A 75 26.60 5.00 -11.61
N LEU A 76 26.91 5.20 -12.89
CA LEU A 76 26.21 4.51 -13.98
C LEU A 76 26.45 3.00 -13.89
N ARG A 77 27.70 2.59 -13.63
CA ARG A 77 28.01 1.18 -13.36
C ARG A 77 27.47 0.68 -12.03
N GLU A 78 27.32 1.54 -11.02
CA GLU A 78 26.67 1.21 -9.74
C GLU A 78 25.19 0.85 -9.95
N VAL A 79 24.46 1.64 -10.73
CA VAL A 79 23.01 1.45 -10.95
C VAL A 79 22.71 0.42 -12.03
N ALA A 80 23.55 0.31 -13.06
CA ALA A 80 23.23 -0.51 -14.22
C ALA A 80 23.05 -1.99 -13.89
N ALA A 81 21.88 -2.53 -14.20
CA ALA A 81 21.62 -3.96 -14.06
C ALA A 81 22.32 -4.71 -15.21
N SER A 82 22.81 -5.91 -14.91
CA SER A 82 23.33 -6.84 -15.91
C SER A 82 22.35 -8.01 -16.04
N ARG A 83 22.24 -8.60 -17.23
CA ARG A 83 21.45 -9.82 -17.45
C ARG A 83 22.38 -10.92 -17.92
N ASP A 84 22.68 -11.84 -17.02
CA ASP A 84 23.40 -13.08 -17.32
C ASP A 84 22.38 -14.23 -17.33
N GLU A 85 22.20 -14.89 -18.46
CA GLU A 85 21.19 -15.96 -18.63
C GLU A 85 21.32 -17.08 -17.59
N ARG A 86 22.55 -17.44 -17.19
CA ARG A 86 22.77 -18.49 -16.17
C ARG A 86 22.40 -17.98 -14.79
N ALA A 87 22.73 -16.73 -14.49
CA ALA A 87 22.32 -16.11 -13.23
C ALA A 87 20.80 -15.97 -13.15
N VAL A 88 20.16 -15.59 -14.26
CA VAL A 88 18.70 -15.53 -14.39
C VAL A 88 18.11 -16.92 -14.12
N GLU A 89 18.51 -17.98 -14.82
CA GLU A 89 17.90 -19.31 -14.63
C GLU A 89 18.11 -19.85 -13.20
N ALA A 90 19.30 -19.66 -12.62
CA ALA A 90 19.55 -20.03 -11.23
C ALA A 90 18.69 -19.20 -10.25
N TRP A 91 18.45 -17.92 -10.53
CA TRP A 91 17.52 -17.09 -9.76
C TRP A 91 16.08 -17.55 -9.89
N ARG A 92 15.65 -18.01 -11.07
CA ARG A 92 14.31 -18.57 -11.25
C ARG A 92 14.12 -19.83 -10.41
N GLY A 93 15.11 -20.71 -10.38
CA GLY A 93 15.11 -21.87 -9.49
C GLY A 93 15.00 -21.47 -8.01
N PHE A 94 15.81 -20.52 -7.58
CA PHE A 94 15.79 -19.99 -6.22
C PHE A 94 14.46 -19.29 -5.87
N SER A 95 13.94 -18.47 -6.78
CA SER A 95 12.67 -17.73 -6.63
C SER A 95 11.52 -18.70 -6.49
N ARG A 96 11.40 -19.70 -7.39
CA ARG A 96 10.38 -20.75 -7.28
C ARG A 96 10.51 -21.55 -5.99
N TRP A 97 11.73 -21.87 -5.59
CA TRP A 97 11.97 -22.54 -4.31
C TRP A 97 11.55 -21.67 -3.12
N LEU A 98 11.84 -20.36 -3.13
CA LEU A 98 11.46 -19.46 -2.06
C LEU A 98 9.94 -19.22 -2.03
N MET A 99 9.30 -19.16 -3.19
CA MET A 99 7.85 -18.99 -3.34
C MET A 99 7.07 -20.30 -3.18
N ARG A 100 7.72 -21.44 -2.87
CA ARG A 100 7.07 -22.76 -2.76
C ARG A 100 5.93 -22.83 -1.72
N ALA A 101 5.88 -21.87 -0.82
CA ALA A 101 4.82 -21.72 0.16
C ALA A 101 3.50 -21.27 -0.47
N TYR A 102 3.52 -20.70 -1.68
CA TYR A 102 2.37 -20.09 -2.34
C TYR A 102 2.06 -20.73 -3.69
N ASP A 103 0.77 -20.99 -3.92
CA ASP A 103 0.25 -21.17 -5.27
C ASP A 103 -0.02 -19.78 -5.88
N VAL A 104 0.77 -19.38 -6.89
CA VAL A 104 0.63 -18.06 -7.54
C VAL A 104 -0.51 -18.11 -8.56
N LEU A 105 -1.52 -17.28 -8.37
CA LEU A 105 -2.69 -17.18 -9.23
C LEU A 105 -2.70 -15.83 -9.95
N VAL A 106 -2.86 -15.90 -11.26
CA VAL A 106 -2.90 -14.75 -12.17
C VAL A 106 -4.04 -14.97 -13.15
N ASP A 107 -4.74 -13.90 -13.49
CA ASP A 107 -5.76 -13.91 -14.53
C ASP A 107 -5.12 -14.06 -15.93
N GLU A 108 -5.47 -15.15 -16.64
CA GLU A 108 -4.94 -15.45 -17.97
C GLU A 108 -5.37 -14.44 -19.05
N ASP A 109 -6.56 -13.85 -18.91
CA ASP A 109 -7.07 -12.83 -19.85
C ASP A 109 -6.30 -11.52 -19.68
N GLN A 110 -5.99 -11.14 -18.44
CA GLN A 110 -5.12 -9.99 -18.17
C GLN A 110 -3.72 -10.21 -18.76
N ILE A 111 -3.14 -11.39 -18.59
CA ILE A 111 -1.86 -11.75 -19.21
C ILE A 111 -1.94 -11.73 -20.74
N ALA A 112 -3.02 -12.23 -21.34
CA ALA A 112 -3.22 -12.18 -22.78
C ALA A 112 -3.30 -10.73 -23.31
N ALA A 113 -3.97 -9.84 -22.58
CA ALA A 113 -4.04 -8.41 -22.89
C ALA A 113 -2.65 -7.74 -22.78
N LEU A 114 -1.93 -7.98 -21.68
CA LEU A 114 -0.59 -7.43 -21.46
C LEU A 114 0.41 -7.93 -22.52
N ARG A 115 0.37 -9.21 -22.92
CA ARG A 115 1.20 -9.73 -24.02
C ARG A 115 0.93 -9.03 -25.36
N LYS A 116 -0.30 -8.59 -25.62
CA LYS A 116 -0.62 -7.83 -26.84
C LYS A 116 -0.01 -6.43 -26.77
N LEU A 117 -0.01 -5.82 -25.59
CA LEU A 117 0.53 -4.48 -25.33
C LEU A 117 2.07 -4.47 -25.36
N ASP A 118 2.69 -5.45 -24.72
CA ASP A 118 4.15 -5.66 -24.65
C ASP A 118 4.83 -5.72 -26.02
N ARG A 119 4.11 -6.20 -27.06
CA ARG A 119 4.63 -6.23 -28.44
C ARG A 119 4.77 -4.86 -29.09
N LYS A 120 4.18 -3.81 -28.52
CA LYS A 120 4.06 -2.48 -29.13
C LYS A 120 4.55 -1.34 -28.23
N ALA A 121 4.62 -1.58 -26.93
CA ALA A 121 4.82 -0.56 -25.92
C ALA A 121 5.71 -1.07 -24.78
N THR A 122 6.38 -0.14 -24.10
CA THR A 122 7.10 -0.43 -22.87
C THR A 122 6.10 -0.54 -21.72
N LEU A 123 6.15 -1.64 -20.97
CA LEU A 123 5.32 -1.85 -19.79
C LEU A 123 6.09 -1.47 -18.53
N ALA A 124 5.52 -0.53 -17.78
CA ALA A 124 6.05 0.00 -16.53
C ALA A 124 5.14 -0.42 -15.37
N PHE A 125 5.44 -1.56 -14.75
CA PHE A 125 4.63 -2.17 -13.68
C PHE A 125 4.87 -1.48 -12.34
N ALA A 126 3.85 -0.78 -11.86
CA ALA A 126 3.83 -0.13 -10.56
C ALA A 126 3.04 -1.02 -9.58
N PHE A 127 3.73 -1.64 -8.63
CA PHE A 127 3.13 -2.63 -7.73
C PHE A 127 2.91 -2.15 -6.30
N SER A 128 1.87 -2.68 -5.64
CA SER A 128 1.65 -2.57 -4.19
C SER A 128 2.68 -3.41 -3.44
N HIS A 129 3.22 -2.93 -2.33
CA HIS A 129 4.29 -3.62 -1.63
C HIS A 129 3.88 -4.12 -0.23
N ARG A 130 3.70 -5.44 -0.12
CA ARG A 130 3.25 -6.14 1.10
C ARG A 130 4.28 -7.12 1.64
N SER A 131 5.15 -7.70 0.81
CA SER A 131 6.15 -8.70 1.23
C SER A 131 7.51 -8.49 0.57
N TYR A 132 8.58 -9.04 1.16
CA TYR A 132 9.87 -9.16 0.46
C TYR A 132 9.79 -9.99 -0.83
N LEU A 133 8.79 -10.87 -0.93
CA LEU A 133 8.60 -11.72 -2.11
C LEU A 133 8.13 -10.94 -3.34
N ASP A 134 7.52 -9.76 -3.18
CA ASP A 134 6.92 -9.00 -4.29
C ASP A 134 7.91 -8.72 -5.43
N GLY A 135 9.13 -8.30 -5.06
CA GLY A 135 10.21 -8.01 -5.99
C GLY A 135 10.79 -9.25 -6.69
N MET A 136 10.39 -10.46 -6.28
CA MET A 136 10.75 -11.73 -6.90
C MET A 136 9.56 -12.35 -7.66
N LEU A 137 8.35 -12.22 -7.11
CA LEU A 137 7.12 -12.79 -7.62
C LEU A 137 6.72 -12.14 -8.95
N LEU A 138 6.69 -10.81 -9.02
CA LEU A 138 6.27 -10.12 -10.24
C LEU A 138 7.22 -10.40 -11.42
N PRO A 139 8.57 -10.24 -11.30
CA PRO A 139 9.48 -10.54 -12.41
C PRO A 139 9.42 -12.00 -12.87
N GLU A 140 9.32 -12.97 -11.95
CA GLU A 140 9.17 -14.38 -12.32
C GLU A 140 7.84 -14.60 -13.05
N THR A 141 6.76 -13.95 -12.62
CA THR A 141 5.44 -14.09 -13.26
C THR A 141 5.42 -13.49 -14.66
N ILE A 142 6.04 -12.32 -14.87
CA ILE A 142 6.23 -11.70 -16.19
C ILE A 142 6.95 -12.68 -17.13
N GLN A 143 8.06 -13.26 -16.66
CA GLN A 143 8.88 -14.16 -17.47
C GLN A 143 8.18 -15.50 -17.74
N ALA A 144 7.53 -16.10 -16.73
CA ALA A 144 6.78 -17.35 -16.87
C ALA A 144 5.63 -17.23 -17.87
N ASN A 145 5.03 -16.04 -17.97
CA ASN A 145 3.94 -15.74 -18.89
C ASN A 145 4.38 -15.21 -20.26
N ARG A 146 5.67 -15.28 -20.60
CA ARG A 146 6.24 -14.89 -21.90
C ARG A 146 6.03 -13.41 -22.25
N LEU A 147 6.02 -12.54 -21.26
CA LEU A 147 6.21 -11.10 -21.47
C LEU A 147 7.71 -10.79 -21.57
N SER A 148 8.03 -9.67 -22.21
CA SER A 148 9.40 -9.18 -22.29
C SER A 148 9.95 -8.98 -20.86
N PRO A 149 11.16 -9.49 -20.55
CA PRO A 149 11.64 -9.48 -19.17
C PRO A 149 11.79 -8.06 -18.66
N ALA A 150 11.41 -7.82 -17.41
CA ALA A 150 11.45 -6.50 -16.80
C ALA A 150 12.67 -6.29 -15.89
N LEU A 151 13.14 -5.05 -15.77
CA LEU A 151 14.15 -4.65 -14.78
C LEU A 151 13.46 -4.10 -13.53
N THR A 152 13.97 -4.48 -12.36
CA THR A 152 13.31 -4.18 -11.09
C THR A 152 14.08 -3.15 -10.31
N PHE A 153 13.46 -2.01 -10.06
CA PHE A 153 13.99 -1.02 -9.13
C PHE A 153 13.80 -1.49 -7.68
N GLY A 154 14.90 -1.60 -6.93
CA GLY A 154 14.91 -2.03 -5.54
C GLY A 154 15.77 -1.12 -4.67
N GLY A 155 15.46 -1.04 -3.37
CA GLY A 155 16.27 -0.25 -2.44
C GLY A 155 17.65 -0.87 -2.21
N SER A 156 18.69 -0.04 -2.13
CA SER A 156 20.09 -0.48 -1.91
C SER A 156 20.30 -1.28 -0.62
N ASN A 157 19.37 -1.21 0.33
CA ASN A 157 19.43 -1.98 1.58
C ASN A 157 19.31 -3.50 1.36
N LEU A 158 18.75 -3.92 0.23
CA LEU A 158 18.68 -5.32 -0.19
C LEU A 158 19.97 -5.79 -0.89
N ASN A 159 20.93 -4.88 -1.16
CA ASN A 159 22.20 -5.18 -1.80
C ASN A 159 23.24 -5.67 -0.78
N PHE A 160 22.95 -6.76 -0.07
CA PHE A 160 23.91 -7.39 0.85
C PHE A 160 24.63 -8.58 0.19
N PHE A 161 25.90 -8.80 0.52
CA PHE A 161 26.67 -9.92 0.00
C PHE A 161 26.18 -11.25 0.61
N PRO A 162 26.01 -12.34 -0.17
CA PRO A 162 26.28 -12.48 -1.61
C PRO A 162 25.10 -12.14 -2.55
N MET A 163 23.90 -11.93 -2.01
CA MET A 163 22.65 -11.80 -2.78
C MET A 163 22.63 -10.59 -3.72
N GLY A 164 23.16 -9.45 -3.29
CA GLY A 164 23.12 -8.21 -4.07
C GLY A 164 23.84 -8.28 -5.41
N GLY A 165 25.02 -8.92 -5.45
CA GLY A 165 25.76 -9.13 -6.70
C GLY A 165 25.07 -10.12 -7.65
N PHE A 166 24.28 -11.05 -7.11
CA PHE A 166 23.50 -12.01 -7.88
C PHE A 166 22.21 -11.37 -8.42
N ALA A 167 21.44 -10.68 -7.58
CA ALA A 167 20.23 -9.95 -7.97
C ALA A 167 20.50 -8.87 -9.04
N LYS A 168 21.67 -8.21 -8.96
CA LYS A 168 22.08 -7.25 -10.01
C LYS A 168 22.33 -7.93 -11.38
N ARG A 169 22.64 -9.23 -11.41
CA ARG A 169 22.80 -10.03 -12.63
C ARG A 169 21.49 -10.62 -13.15
N THR A 170 20.41 -10.49 -12.39
CA THR A 170 19.08 -10.98 -12.74
C THR A 170 18.17 -9.85 -13.22
N GLY A 171 18.64 -8.60 -13.17
CA GLY A 171 17.88 -7.43 -13.62
C GLY A 171 17.47 -6.45 -12.52
N THR A 172 17.96 -6.59 -11.27
CA THR A 172 17.66 -5.62 -10.20
C THR A 172 18.55 -4.37 -10.32
N ILE A 173 17.91 -3.21 -10.37
CA ILE A 173 18.52 -1.87 -10.31
C ILE A 173 18.45 -1.40 -8.85
N PHE A 174 19.58 -1.34 -8.17
CA PHE A 174 19.63 -0.88 -6.77
C PHE A 174 19.72 0.64 -6.70
N ILE A 175 18.77 1.24 -5.98
CA ILE A 175 18.65 2.69 -5.82
C ILE A 175 18.90 3.09 -4.36
N ARG A 176 19.63 4.19 -4.17
CA ARG A 176 19.83 4.81 -2.85
C ARG A 176 18.53 5.47 -2.39
N ARG A 177 18.24 5.42 -1.08
CA ARG A 177 17.01 6.01 -0.50
C ARG A 177 17.04 7.54 -0.42
N GLN A 178 18.19 8.13 -0.09
CA GLN A 178 18.37 9.57 -0.01
C GLN A 178 19.33 10.00 -1.12
N THR A 179 18.79 10.75 -2.08
CA THR A 179 19.53 11.16 -3.28
C THR A 179 19.60 12.68 -3.45
N LYS A 180 18.96 13.44 -2.54
CA LYS A 180 18.83 14.90 -2.64
C LYS A 180 20.19 15.59 -2.75
N ASP A 181 21.17 15.13 -1.96
CA ASP A 181 22.49 15.74 -1.83
C ASP A 181 23.56 15.13 -2.77
N ILE A 182 23.14 14.28 -3.71
CA ILE A 182 24.02 13.65 -4.72
C ILE A 182 23.52 13.95 -6.15
N PRO A 183 23.70 15.19 -6.65
CA PRO A 183 23.12 15.64 -7.92
C PRO A 183 23.59 14.86 -9.14
N VAL A 184 24.87 14.45 -9.18
CA VAL A 184 25.43 13.62 -10.26
C VAL A 184 24.75 12.25 -10.30
N TYR A 185 24.50 11.62 -9.15
CA TYR A 185 23.78 10.34 -9.07
C TYR A 185 22.35 10.46 -9.61
N ARG A 186 21.62 11.54 -9.25
CA ARG A 186 20.25 11.78 -9.75
C ARG A 186 20.23 11.97 -11.26
N PHE A 187 21.20 12.70 -11.80
CA PHE A 187 21.34 12.88 -13.25
C PHE A 187 21.57 11.54 -13.95
N VAL A 188 22.53 10.75 -13.46
CA VAL A 188 22.85 9.42 -14.01
C VAL A 188 21.65 8.49 -13.98
N LEU A 189 20.91 8.44 -12.86
CA LEU A 189 19.74 7.59 -12.73
C LEU A 189 18.61 8.01 -13.67
N ARG A 190 18.40 9.33 -13.85
CA ARG A 190 17.42 9.86 -14.82
C ARG A 190 17.81 9.48 -16.25
N ALA A 191 19.06 9.71 -16.64
CA ALA A 191 19.57 9.38 -17.97
C ALA A 191 19.51 7.87 -18.25
N TYR A 192 19.87 7.04 -17.26
CA TYR A 192 19.78 5.58 -17.36
C TYR A 192 18.34 5.11 -17.53
N THR A 193 17.40 5.66 -16.76
CA THR A 193 15.97 5.34 -16.91
C THR A 193 15.45 5.73 -18.29
N ALA A 194 15.84 6.90 -18.80
CA ALA A 194 15.45 7.34 -20.14
C ALA A 194 15.98 6.40 -21.24
N GLN A 195 17.24 5.93 -21.12
CA GLN A 195 17.80 4.94 -22.04
C GLN A 195 17.05 3.60 -21.99
N LEU A 196 16.64 3.14 -20.80
CA LEU A 196 15.84 1.93 -20.67
C LEU A 196 14.47 2.05 -21.36
N VAL A 197 13.79 3.19 -21.19
CA VAL A 197 12.52 3.49 -21.84
C VAL A 197 12.69 3.51 -23.36
N GLN A 198 13.74 4.19 -23.87
CA GLN A 198 14.04 4.25 -25.30
C GLN A 198 14.32 2.87 -25.90
N ASN A 199 14.95 1.98 -25.13
CA ASN A 199 15.28 0.62 -25.55
C ASN A 199 14.12 -0.38 -25.41
N HIS A 200 12.90 0.09 -25.13
CA HIS A 200 11.71 -0.74 -24.92
C HIS A 200 11.86 -1.75 -23.76
N VAL A 201 12.61 -1.41 -22.72
CA VAL A 201 12.84 -2.31 -21.57
C VAL A 201 11.70 -2.15 -20.56
N ASN A 202 10.98 -3.24 -20.28
CA ASN A 202 9.96 -3.26 -19.23
C ASN A 202 10.57 -2.96 -17.85
N LEU A 203 9.82 -2.24 -17.02
CA LEU A 203 10.27 -1.78 -15.70
C LEU A 203 9.29 -2.24 -14.63
N THR A 204 9.78 -2.60 -13.44
CA THR A 204 8.93 -2.88 -12.27
C THR A 204 9.44 -2.11 -11.06
N TRP A 205 8.55 -1.50 -10.27
CA TRP A 205 8.91 -0.88 -8.99
C TRP A 205 7.71 -0.81 -8.04
N SER A 206 7.99 -0.71 -6.75
CA SER A 206 6.97 -0.41 -5.75
C SER A 206 6.64 1.07 -5.81
N ILE A 207 5.37 1.41 -6.12
CA ILE A 207 4.92 2.80 -6.13
C ILE A 207 4.96 3.44 -4.73
N GLU A 208 4.81 2.62 -3.68
CA GLU A 208 4.85 3.00 -2.26
C GLU A 208 6.27 3.22 -1.71
N GLY A 209 7.30 2.78 -2.44
CA GLY A 209 8.71 2.83 -2.04
C GLY A 209 9.11 1.89 -0.88
N GLY A 210 8.17 1.19 -0.24
CA GLY A 210 8.44 0.26 0.86
C GLY A 210 7.20 -0.46 1.37
N ARG A 211 7.40 -1.59 2.04
CA ARG A 211 6.33 -2.46 2.53
C ARG A 211 5.37 -1.75 3.50
N THR A 212 4.08 -2.00 3.34
CA THR A 212 3.05 -1.62 4.30
C THR A 212 3.18 -2.39 5.62
N ARG A 213 2.89 -1.70 6.73
CA ARG A 213 2.82 -2.28 8.09
C ARG A 213 1.39 -2.40 8.58
N THR A 214 0.45 -1.77 7.90
CA THR A 214 -0.96 -1.74 8.25
C THR A 214 -1.80 -2.57 7.30
N GLY A 215 -1.26 -3.07 6.19
CA GLY A 215 -2.00 -3.81 5.16
C GLY A 215 -2.65 -2.92 4.09
N LYS A 216 -2.76 -1.61 4.37
CA LYS A 216 -3.24 -0.59 3.42
C LYS A 216 -2.17 -0.19 2.42
N LEU A 217 -2.58 0.30 1.25
CA LEU A 217 -1.69 0.97 0.31
C LEU A 217 -1.13 2.23 0.97
N ARG A 218 0.20 2.40 0.94
CA ARG A 218 0.86 3.61 1.45
C ARG A 218 0.82 4.72 0.39
N PRO A 219 0.98 5.99 0.77
CA PRO A 219 1.10 7.08 -0.19
C PRO A 219 2.26 6.86 -1.18
N PRO A 220 2.14 7.34 -2.42
CA PRO A 220 3.07 7.04 -3.49
C PRO A 220 4.36 7.85 -3.34
N VAL A 221 5.47 7.27 -3.80
CA VAL A 221 6.77 7.92 -3.92
C VAL A 221 7.06 8.20 -5.40
N PHE A 222 7.15 9.48 -5.74
CA PHE A 222 7.15 9.93 -7.14
C PHE A 222 8.47 9.75 -7.90
N GLY A 223 9.57 9.39 -7.24
CA GLY A 223 10.92 9.47 -7.82
C GLY A 223 11.09 8.72 -9.14
N ILE A 224 10.77 7.43 -9.17
CA ILE A 224 10.89 6.59 -10.38
C ILE A 224 9.84 6.98 -11.43
N LEU A 225 8.61 7.23 -10.99
CA LEU A 225 7.55 7.68 -11.89
C LEU A 225 7.96 8.97 -12.62
N ARG A 226 8.55 9.93 -11.91
CA ARG A 226 9.08 11.17 -12.49
C ARG A 226 10.13 10.91 -13.56
N TYR A 227 11.07 10.00 -13.33
CA TYR A 227 12.08 9.68 -14.34
C TYR A 227 11.48 9.02 -15.59
N ILE A 228 10.45 8.19 -15.43
CA ILE A 228 9.73 7.58 -16.55
C ILE A 228 8.93 8.66 -17.31
N THR A 229 8.22 9.54 -16.61
CA THR A 229 7.46 10.65 -17.23
C THR A 229 8.40 11.60 -17.98
N ASP A 230 9.51 12.01 -17.36
CA ASP A 230 10.53 12.86 -17.99
C ASP A 230 11.07 12.21 -19.27
N ALA A 231 11.29 10.89 -19.27
CA ALA A 231 11.75 10.17 -20.45
C ALA A 231 10.69 10.15 -21.58
N VAL A 232 9.42 9.98 -21.24
CA VAL A 232 8.31 9.99 -22.20
C VAL A 232 8.10 11.37 -22.83
N ASP A 233 8.36 12.44 -22.08
CA ASP A 233 8.31 13.81 -22.58
C ASP A 233 9.49 14.17 -23.49
N GLU A 234 10.70 13.75 -23.12
CA GLU A 234 11.92 14.17 -23.81
C GLU A 234 12.20 13.36 -25.08
N ILE A 235 11.68 12.14 -25.18
CA ILE A 235 12.02 11.18 -26.23
C ILE A 235 10.77 10.85 -27.04
N ASP A 236 10.81 11.13 -28.34
CA ASP A 236 9.90 10.48 -29.29
C ASP A 236 10.34 9.02 -29.46
N GLY A 237 9.54 8.12 -28.91
CA GLY A 237 9.89 6.72 -28.75
C GLY A 237 8.65 5.85 -28.51
N PRO A 238 8.82 4.65 -27.94
CA PRO A 238 7.70 3.79 -27.57
C PRO A 238 6.62 4.50 -26.75
N GLU A 239 5.37 4.13 -27.03
CA GLU A 239 4.31 4.26 -26.04
C GLU A 239 4.72 3.57 -24.73
N VAL A 240 4.55 4.27 -23.61
CA VAL A 240 4.76 3.70 -22.26
C VAL A 240 3.41 3.56 -21.58
N TYR A 241 3.13 2.35 -21.12
CA TYR A 241 1.95 2.08 -20.31
C TYR A 241 2.37 1.81 -18.87
N LEU A 242 1.81 2.58 -17.94
CA LEU A 242 1.88 2.25 -16.53
C LEU A 242 0.91 1.09 -16.29
N VAL A 243 1.39 -0.01 -15.69
CA VAL A 243 0.59 -1.19 -15.38
C VAL A 243 0.41 -1.28 -13.87
N PRO A 244 -0.74 -0.82 -13.33
CA PRO A 244 -1.07 -0.96 -11.92
C PRO A 244 -1.09 -2.44 -11.54
N THR A 245 -0.35 -2.84 -10.51
CA THR A 245 -0.20 -4.27 -10.14
C THR A 245 -0.52 -4.46 -8.67
N SER A 246 -1.54 -5.28 -8.36
CA SER A 246 -1.87 -5.69 -7.00
C SER A 246 -1.24 -7.04 -6.69
N ILE A 247 -0.64 -7.16 -5.51
CA ILE A 247 -0.07 -8.41 -4.99
C ILE A 247 -0.67 -8.70 -3.62
N VAL A 248 -1.57 -9.68 -3.52
CA VAL A 248 -2.22 -10.08 -2.26
C VAL A 248 -1.82 -11.49 -1.90
N TYR A 249 -1.63 -11.77 -0.61
CA TYR A 249 -1.33 -13.11 -0.10
C TYR A 249 -2.42 -13.53 0.88
N ASP A 250 -2.76 -14.82 0.89
CA ASP A 250 -3.66 -15.37 1.91
C ASP A 250 -3.06 -15.23 3.31
N GLN A 251 -1.75 -15.48 3.45
CA GLN A 251 -0.99 -15.33 4.69
C GLN A 251 0.43 -14.85 4.43
N LEU A 252 1.05 -14.24 5.44
CA LEU A 252 2.43 -13.75 5.38
C LEU A 252 3.11 -13.92 6.74
N HIS A 253 4.22 -14.67 6.80
CA HIS A 253 5.03 -14.81 8.01
C HIS A 253 5.64 -13.50 8.52
N GLU A 254 5.81 -12.51 7.65
CA GLU A 254 6.44 -11.24 8.00
C GLU A 254 5.52 -10.30 8.79
N VAL A 255 4.20 -10.57 8.81
CA VAL A 255 3.22 -9.63 9.35
C VAL A 255 3.46 -9.39 10.83
N GLU A 256 3.77 -10.42 11.62
CA GLU A 256 4.08 -10.26 13.04
C GLU A 256 5.29 -9.34 13.29
N ALA A 257 6.33 -9.43 12.45
CA ALA A 257 7.46 -8.52 12.55
C ALA A 257 7.07 -7.09 12.16
N MET A 258 6.23 -6.92 11.12
CA MET A 258 5.73 -5.61 10.68
C MET A 258 4.81 -4.95 11.72
N THR A 259 3.98 -5.73 12.41
CA THR A 259 3.08 -5.21 13.46
C THR A 259 3.86 -4.83 14.71
N ASN A 260 4.92 -5.58 15.06
CA ASN A 260 5.85 -5.18 16.12
C ASN A 260 6.60 -3.88 15.77
N GLU A 261 7.03 -3.70 14.50
CA GLU A 261 7.56 -2.41 14.02
C GLU A 261 6.52 -1.29 14.17
N ALA A 262 5.23 -1.57 13.92
CA ALA A 262 4.15 -0.59 14.10
C ALA A 262 3.96 -0.16 15.57
N TYR A 263 4.31 -1.01 16.54
CA TYR A 263 4.35 -0.65 17.96
C TYR A 263 5.63 0.13 18.37
N GLY A 264 6.47 0.51 17.42
CA GLY A 264 7.69 1.29 17.67
C GLY A 264 8.96 0.44 17.80
N ALA A 265 8.91 -0.86 17.53
CA ALA A 265 10.13 -1.67 17.48
C ALA A 265 11.04 -1.20 16.33
N VAL A 266 12.34 -1.12 16.60
CA VAL A 266 13.33 -0.68 15.61
C VAL A 266 13.42 -1.68 14.45
N LYS A 267 13.22 -1.20 13.21
CA LYS A 267 13.41 -2.02 12.01
C LYS A 267 14.84 -2.56 11.98
N ARG A 268 14.96 -3.90 11.97
CA ARG A 268 16.27 -4.56 11.87
C ARG A 268 16.78 -4.51 10.42
N PRO A 269 18.09 -4.23 10.21
CA PRO A 269 18.70 -4.33 8.89
C PRO A 269 18.54 -5.74 8.32
N GLU A 270 18.29 -5.83 7.02
CA GLU A 270 18.17 -7.09 6.30
C GLU A 270 19.57 -7.69 6.11
N ASP A 271 19.77 -8.93 6.60
CA ASP A 271 21.04 -9.64 6.51
C ASP A 271 20.87 -11.07 5.97
N PHE A 272 21.99 -11.77 5.79
CA PHE A 272 21.95 -13.16 5.32
C PHE A 272 21.15 -14.08 6.28
N ARG A 273 21.20 -13.83 7.60
CA ARG A 273 20.43 -14.60 8.59
C ARG A 273 18.93 -14.39 8.43
N PHE A 274 18.51 -13.16 8.12
CA PHE A 274 17.14 -12.84 7.75
C PHE A 274 16.69 -13.66 6.54
N LEU A 275 17.47 -13.71 5.46
CA LEU A 275 17.14 -14.52 4.28
C LEU A 275 17.00 -16.01 4.62
N VAL A 276 17.92 -16.57 5.43
CA VAL A 276 17.84 -17.97 5.86
C VAL A 276 16.59 -18.25 6.70
N ARG A 277 16.22 -17.33 7.61
CA ARG A 277 14.98 -17.47 8.39
C ARG A 277 13.75 -17.41 7.50
N LEU A 278 13.66 -16.42 6.62
CA LEU A 278 12.58 -16.30 5.65
C LEU A 278 12.46 -17.59 4.84
N ALA A 279 13.57 -18.09 4.28
CA ALA A 279 13.58 -19.29 3.48
C ALA A 279 13.16 -20.57 4.23
N ARG A 280 13.46 -20.67 5.53
CA ARG A 280 12.98 -21.76 6.39
C ARG A 280 11.48 -21.66 6.65
N GLN A 281 10.99 -20.45 6.90
CA GLN A 281 9.56 -20.18 7.10
C GLN A 281 8.75 -20.53 5.84
N GLN A 282 9.31 -20.41 4.63
CA GLN A 282 8.63 -20.88 3.40
C GLN A 282 8.58 -22.41 3.24
N GLY A 283 8.95 -23.19 4.27
CA GLY A 283 8.89 -24.66 4.26
C GLY A 283 7.47 -25.23 4.31
N GLU A 284 6.51 -24.45 4.80
CA GLU A 284 5.11 -24.83 4.95
C GLU A 284 4.26 -24.11 3.91
N ARG A 285 3.14 -24.72 3.47
CA ARG A 285 2.19 -24.06 2.56
C ARG A 285 1.47 -22.95 3.31
N LEU A 286 1.50 -21.73 2.77
CA LEU A 286 0.90 -20.51 3.32
C LEU A 286 -0.31 -20.01 2.52
N GLY A 287 -0.77 -20.81 1.56
CA GLY A 287 -1.96 -20.52 0.76
C GLY A 287 -1.60 -20.02 -0.63
N ARG A 288 -2.31 -19.00 -1.10
CA ARG A 288 -2.17 -18.46 -2.46
C ARG A 288 -1.60 -17.05 -2.44
N ALA A 289 -0.94 -16.70 -3.54
CA ALA A 289 -0.56 -15.33 -3.86
C ALA A 289 -1.31 -14.91 -5.13
N TYR A 290 -2.13 -13.87 -5.04
CA TYR A 290 -2.92 -13.32 -6.14
C TYR A 290 -2.16 -12.15 -6.74
N LEU A 291 -1.88 -12.24 -8.04
CA LEU A 291 -1.27 -11.18 -8.82
C LEU A 291 -2.27 -10.72 -9.88
N ASP A 292 -2.86 -9.56 -9.64
CA ASP A 292 -3.86 -8.96 -10.50
C ASP A 292 -3.35 -7.62 -11.06
N PHE A 293 -3.68 -7.36 -12.31
CA PHE A 293 -3.27 -6.17 -13.05
C PHE A 293 -4.47 -5.26 -13.26
N GLY A 294 -4.37 -4.02 -12.79
CA GLY A 294 -5.32 -2.97 -13.11
C GLY A 294 -5.23 -2.55 -14.57
N GLU A 295 -6.23 -1.80 -15.02
CA GLU A 295 -6.28 -1.28 -16.38
C GLU A 295 -4.98 -0.50 -16.70
N PRO A 296 -4.23 -0.86 -17.77
CA PRO A 296 -3.02 -0.14 -18.14
C PRO A 296 -3.31 1.32 -18.51
N LEU A 297 -2.49 2.25 -18.02
CA LEU A 297 -2.64 3.69 -18.24
C LEU A 297 -1.61 4.18 -19.29
N PRO A 298 -2.05 4.67 -20.48
CA PRO A 298 -1.16 5.25 -21.47
C PRO A 298 -0.59 6.58 -20.95
N LEU A 299 0.71 6.59 -20.64
CA LEU A 299 1.33 7.68 -19.89
C LEU A 299 1.34 9.00 -20.66
N ARG A 300 1.74 8.98 -21.94
CA ARG A 300 1.80 10.18 -22.79
C ARG A 300 0.43 10.83 -22.92
N LYS A 301 -0.59 10.05 -23.31
CA LYS A 301 -1.97 10.52 -23.44
C LYS A 301 -2.48 11.13 -22.13
N ARG A 302 -2.26 10.47 -21.00
CA ARG A 302 -2.74 10.97 -19.70
C ARG A 302 -2.06 12.28 -19.31
N LEU A 303 -0.77 12.42 -19.62
CA LEU A 303 -0.01 13.64 -19.37
C LEU A 303 -0.52 14.81 -20.21
N GLU A 304 -0.81 14.57 -21.50
CA GLU A 304 -1.43 15.55 -22.39
C GLU A 304 -2.81 16.01 -21.88
N GLU A 305 -3.66 15.09 -21.42
CA GLU A 305 -4.96 15.41 -20.81
C GLU A 305 -4.81 16.31 -19.57
N LEU A 306 -3.88 15.98 -18.67
CA LEU A 306 -3.66 16.76 -17.45
C LEU A 306 -3.13 18.17 -17.76
N ARG A 307 -2.23 18.30 -18.73
CA ARG A 307 -1.72 19.61 -19.19
C ARG A 307 -2.79 20.46 -19.85
N ALA A 308 -3.67 19.84 -20.65
CA ALA A 308 -4.80 20.53 -21.26
C ALA A 308 -5.74 21.13 -20.19
N LEU A 309 -5.93 20.43 -19.07
CA LEU A 309 -6.74 20.89 -17.94
C LEU A 309 -6.08 22.01 -17.10
N GLN A 310 -4.76 22.17 -17.18
CA GLN A 310 -3.97 23.13 -16.39
C GLN A 310 -3.80 24.51 -17.06
N THR A 311 -4.44 24.77 -18.20
CA THR A 311 -4.35 26.06 -18.92
C THR A 311 -5.01 27.26 -18.21
N GLY A 312 -5.38 27.13 -16.93
CA GLY A 312 -5.83 28.23 -16.06
C GLY A 312 -4.97 28.34 -14.79
N ASP A 313 -4.13 29.38 -14.74
CA ASP A 313 -3.40 30.03 -13.62
C ASP A 313 -3.03 29.25 -12.33
N SER A 314 -2.92 27.93 -12.37
CA SER A 314 -2.60 27.08 -11.22
C SER A 314 -1.44 26.14 -11.54
N GLY A 315 -0.25 26.56 -11.10
CA GLY A 315 0.97 25.79 -10.87
C GLY A 315 1.24 24.51 -11.69
N THR A 316 2.26 24.58 -12.55
CA THR A 316 2.96 23.41 -13.10
C THR A 316 3.56 22.57 -11.96
N GLY A 317 3.31 21.25 -11.93
CA GLY A 317 3.99 20.33 -11.01
C GLY A 317 3.14 19.28 -10.28
N THR A 318 1.81 19.26 -10.45
CA THR A 318 0.94 18.25 -9.81
C THR A 318 0.60 17.06 -10.72
N GLU A 319 1.04 17.07 -11.98
CA GLU A 319 0.72 16.02 -12.97
C GLU A 319 1.22 14.65 -12.51
N ILE A 320 2.45 14.58 -12.00
CA ILE A 320 3.06 13.34 -11.51
C ILE A 320 2.29 12.80 -10.31
N GLU A 321 1.86 13.68 -9.41
CA GLU A 321 1.09 13.30 -8.22
C GLU A 321 -0.27 12.74 -8.62
N ARG A 322 -0.96 13.40 -9.57
CA ARG A 322 -2.24 12.94 -10.12
C ARG A 322 -2.10 11.59 -10.84
N ILE A 323 -1.05 11.40 -11.65
CA ILE A 323 -0.78 10.12 -12.31
C ILE A 323 -0.49 9.02 -11.28
N ALA A 324 0.26 9.32 -10.22
CA ALA A 324 0.51 8.36 -9.16
C ALA A 324 -0.78 7.93 -8.44
N LEU A 325 -1.65 8.89 -8.12
CA LEU A 325 -2.96 8.63 -7.52
C LEU A 325 -3.87 7.82 -8.47
N ASP A 326 -3.84 8.10 -9.78
CA ASP A 326 -4.57 7.31 -10.78
C ASP A 326 -4.07 5.85 -10.79
N VAL A 327 -2.76 5.63 -10.72
CA VAL A 327 -2.16 4.29 -10.62
C VAL A 327 -2.60 3.60 -9.33
N GLU A 328 -2.52 4.27 -8.19
CA GLU A 328 -2.94 3.69 -6.91
C GLU A 328 -4.43 3.35 -6.86
N HIS A 329 -5.29 4.20 -7.41
CA HIS A 329 -6.72 3.91 -7.53
C HIS A 329 -6.96 2.65 -8.38
N ARG A 330 -6.21 2.48 -9.48
CA ARG A 330 -6.27 1.28 -10.31
C ARG A 330 -5.68 0.05 -9.61
N ILE A 331 -4.66 0.19 -8.75
CA ILE A 331 -4.16 -0.90 -7.88
C ILE A 331 -5.25 -1.34 -6.90
N ASN A 332 -5.91 -0.40 -6.22
CA ASN A 332 -7.03 -0.70 -5.32
C ASN A 332 -8.17 -1.39 -6.09
N ARG A 333 -8.53 -0.88 -7.28
CA ARG A 333 -9.59 -1.51 -8.10
C ARG A 333 -9.25 -2.94 -8.52
N ALA A 334 -7.97 -3.24 -8.77
CA ALA A 334 -7.50 -4.57 -9.12
C ALA A 334 -7.26 -5.48 -7.90
N THR A 335 -7.28 -4.96 -6.68
CA THR A 335 -7.01 -5.74 -5.47
C THR A 335 -8.23 -6.59 -5.13
N PRO A 336 -8.17 -7.93 -5.22
CA PRO A 336 -9.31 -8.76 -4.87
C PRO A 336 -9.55 -8.80 -3.36
N VAL A 337 -10.80 -9.00 -2.96
CA VAL A 337 -11.17 -9.29 -1.57
C VAL A 337 -10.85 -10.73 -1.25
N THR A 338 -10.04 -10.97 -0.22
CA THR A 338 -9.69 -12.34 0.20
C THR A 338 -10.67 -12.87 1.25
N PRO A 339 -10.90 -14.21 1.29
CA PRO A 339 -11.59 -14.84 2.40
C PRO A 339 -10.93 -14.52 3.75
N THR A 340 -9.60 -14.45 3.81
CA THR A 340 -8.85 -14.06 5.02
C THR A 340 -9.26 -12.68 5.50
N ALA A 341 -9.29 -11.67 4.63
CA ALA A 341 -9.66 -10.31 5.01
C ALA A 341 -11.09 -10.22 5.56
N VAL A 342 -12.02 -10.95 4.94
CA VAL A 342 -13.43 -11.01 5.32
C VAL A 342 -13.64 -11.71 6.67
N VAL A 343 -12.98 -12.85 6.89
CA VAL A 343 -13.04 -13.57 8.17
C VAL A 343 -12.35 -12.75 9.27
N SER A 344 -11.21 -12.11 8.99
CA SER A 344 -10.55 -11.23 9.95
C SER A 344 -11.42 -10.02 10.31
N LEU A 345 -12.13 -9.42 9.35
CA LEU A 345 -13.11 -8.35 9.63
C LEU A 345 -14.21 -8.83 10.58
N ALA A 346 -14.79 -10.00 10.32
CA ALA A 346 -15.86 -10.57 11.14
C ALA A 346 -15.41 -10.87 12.57
N LEU A 347 -14.22 -11.45 12.74
CA LEU A 347 -13.66 -11.76 14.05
C LEU A 347 -13.23 -10.50 14.82
N LEU A 348 -12.68 -9.49 14.14
CA LEU A 348 -12.30 -8.22 14.78
C LEU A 348 -13.52 -7.43 15.26
N GLY A 349 -14.67 -7.60 14.60
CA GLY A 349 -15.93 -6.99 15.00
C GLY A 349 -16.61 -7.67 16.19
N ALA A 350 -16.13 -8.85 16.59
CA ALA A 350 -16.68 -9.59 17.71
C ALA A 350 -15.79 -9.42 18.96
N ASP A 351 -16.39 -8.94 20.05
CA ASP A 351 -15.73 -8.88 21.36
C ASP A 351 -15.64 -10.28 22.04
N ARG A 352 -15.83 -11.36 21.26
CA ARG A 352 -15.90 -12.75 21.74
C ARG A 352 -15.47 -13.72 20.64
N SER A 353 -15.23 -14.97 21.03
CA SER A 353 -15.09 -16.06 20.06
C SER A 353 -16.44 -16.39 19.41
N LEU A 354 -16.40 -16.75 18.12
CA LEU A 354 -17.56 -17.06 17.30
C LEU A 354 -17.55 -18.52 16.86
N SER A 355 -18.72 -19.16 16.82
CA SER A 355 -18.87 -20.43 16.10
C SER A 355 -18.85 -20.20 14.59
N ILE A 356 -18.63 -21.25 13.80
CA ILE A 356 -18.60 -21.13 12.33
C ILE A 356 -19.93 -20.62 11.77
N SER A 357 -21.05 -20.96 12.40
CA SER A 357 -22.38 -20.49 11.97
C SER A 357 -22.53 -19.00 12.26
N GLU A 358 -21.98 -18.51 13.37
CA GLU A 358 -21.94 -17.08 13.70
C GLU A 358 -21.01 -16.31 12.76
N VAL A 359 -19.82 -16.85 12.46
CA VAL A 359 -18.90 -16.23 11.46
C VAL A 359 -19.60 -16.10 10.11
N LEU A 360 -20.29 -17.15 9.65
CA LEU A 360 -21.07 -17.09 8.41
C LEU A 360 -22.18 -16.03 8.46
N ALA A 361 -22.90 -15.93 9.57
CA ALA A 361 -23.94 -14.92 9.74
C ALA A 361 -23.39 -13.49 9.69
N THR A 362 -22.18 -13.26 10.20
CA THR A 362 -21.49 -11.96 10.12
C THR A 362 -20.93 -11.70 8.71
N VAL A 363 -20.44 -12.73 8.02
CA VAL A 363 -19.86 -12.61 6.67
C VAL A 363 -20.92 -12.45 5.58
N GLN A 364 -22.11 -13.03 5.75
CA GLN A 364 -23.13 -13.07 4.70
C GLN A 364 -23.56 -11.68 4.20
N PRO A 365 -23.88 -10.68 5.06
CA PRO A 365 -24.23 -9.34 4.58
C PRO A 365 -23.06 -8.66 3.85
N LEU A 366 -21.83 -8.90 4.29
CA LEU A 366 -20.63 -8.39 3.62
C LEU A 366 -20.43 -9.04 2.24
N ALA A 367 -20.66 -10.34 2.11
CA ALA A 367 -20.59 -11.04 0.83
C ALA A 367 -21.64 -10.49 -0.15
N SER A 368 -22.86 -10.23 0.31
CA SER A 368 -23.91 -9.57 -0.47
C SER A 368 -23.49 -8.16 -0.92
N TYR A 369 -22.88 -7.38 -0.04
CA TYR A 369 -22.36 -6.05 -0.36
C TYR A 369 -21.25 -6.10 -1.44
N ILE A 370 -20.27 -7.00 -1.27
CA ILE A 370 -19.18 -7.22 -2.22
C ILE A 370 -19.73 -7.58 -3.60
N ALA A 371 -20.71 -8.47 -3.66
CA ALA A 371 -21.37 -8.87 -4.90
C ALA A 371 -22.14 -7.71 -5.55
N ALA A 372 -22.91 -6.94 -4.76
CA ALA A 372 -23.69 -5.79 -5.24
C ALA A 372 -22.82 -4.67 -5.81
N ARG A 373 -21.60 -4.49 -5.30
CA ARG A 373 -20.60 -3.54 -5.82
C ARG A 373 -19.70 -4.12 -6.91
N HIS A 374 -19.90 -5.38 -7.28
CA HIS A 374 -19.11 -6.11 -8.26
C HIS A 374 -17.60 -6.11 -7.95
N TRP A 375 -17.24 -6.28 -6.68
CA TRP A 375 -15.84 -6.45 -6.28
C TRP A 375 -15.38 -7.88 -6.54
N ALA A 376 -14.17 -8.02 -7.08
CA ALA A 376 -13.57 -9.33 -7.31
C ALA A 376 -13.24 -10.02 -5.99
N VAL A 377 -13.56 -11.31 -5.88
CA VAL A 377 -13.17 -12.15 -4.75
C VAL A 377 -12.01 -13.04 -5.18
N ALA A 378 -10.98 -13.09 -4.35
CA ALA A 378 -9.73 -13.77 -4.65
C ALA A 378 -9.96 -15.26 -4.96
N GLY A 379 -9.43 -15.71 -6.10
CA GLY A 379 -9.59 -17.09 -6.57
C GLY A 379 -11.03 -17.50 -6.86
N ALA A 380 -11.92 -16.54 -7.14
CA ALA A 380 -13.35 -16.75 -7.33
C ALA A 380 -14.01 -17.54 -6.19
N ALA A 381 -13.53 -17.33 -4.95
CA ALA A 381 -14.06 -18.01 -3.78
C ALA A 381 -15.49 -17.57 -3.47
N ASP A 382 -16.33 -18.52 -3.08
CA ASP A 382 -17.66 -18.22 -2.55
C ASP A 382 -17.55 -17.94 -1.04
N LEU A 383 -17.74 -16.66 -0.67
CA LEU A 383 -17.70 -16.18 0.71
C LEU A 383 -18.90 -16.65 1.55
N THR A 384 -19.98 -17.13 0.91
CA THR A 384 -21.16 -17.69 1.58
C THR A 384 -21.01 -19.19 1.86
N ASN A 385 -20.00 -19.82 1.25
CA ASN A 385 -19.76 -21.25 1.39
C ASN A 385 -19.09 -21.58 2.74
N ARG A 386 -19.77 -22.43 3.53
CA ARG A 386 -19.26 -22.92 4.82
C ARG A 386 -17.87 -23.56 4.74
N SER A 387 -17.55 -24.28 3.67
CA SER A 387 -16.25 -24.93 3.51
C SER A 387 -15.13 -23.93 3.25
N THR A 388 -15.39 -22.87 2.47
CA THR A 388 -14.45 -21.77 2.27
C THR A 388 -14.12 -21.11 3.60
N ILE A 389 -15.13 -20.70 4.36
CA ILE A 389 -14.94 -20.03 5.66
C ILE A 389 -14.24 -20.94 6.67
N ARG A 390 -14.63 -22.22 6.74
CA ARG A 390 -13.96 -23.21 7.61
C ARG A 390 -12.49 -23.37 7.25
N TRP A 391 -12.17 -23.48 5.96
CA TRP A 391 -10.80 -23.63 5.51
C TRP A 391 -9.97 -22.40 5.88
N THR A 392 -10.49 -21.19 5.65
CA THR A 392 -9.84 -19.93 6.05
C THR A 392 -9.59 -19.87 7.55
N LEU A 393 -10.56 -20.25 8.39
CA LEU A 393 -10.38 -20.33 9.85
C LEU A 393 -9.27 -21.32 10.22
N HIS A 394 -9.23 -22.50 9.61
CA HIS A 394 -8.13 -23.45 9.84
C HIS A 394 -6.77 -22.88 9.43
N GLN A 395 -6.68 -22.16 8.31
CA GLN A 395 -5.44 -21.50 7.91
C GLN A 395 -5.03 -20.46 8.96
N LEU A 396 -5.95 -19.61 9.41
CA LEU A 396 -5.68 -18.60 10.45
C LEU A 396 -5.27 -19.22 11.79
N VAL A 397 -5.77 -20.41 12.11
CA VAL A 397 -5.33 -21.19 13.27
C VAL A 397 -3.92 -21.73 13.08
N SER A 398 -3.60 -22.29 11.90
CA SER A 398 -2.24 -22.81 11.65
C SER A 398 -1.17 -21.72 11.66
N SER A 399 -1.52 -20.49 11.30
CA SER A 399 -0.60 -19.34 11.39
C SER A 399 -0.56 -18.67 12.76
N GLY A 400 -1.35 -19.14 13.73
CA GLY A 400 -1.39 -18.62 15.09
C GLY A 400 -2.14 -17.29 15.25
N VAL A 401 -2.79 -16.78 14.20
CA VAL A 401 -3.56 -15.53 14.24
C VAL A 401 -4.87 -15.71 15.00
N VAL A 402 -5.48 -16.89 14.87
CA VAL A 402 -6.75 -17.27 15.48
C VAL A 402 -6.54 -18.48 16.38
N ASN A 403 -7.16 -18.48 17.56
CA ASN A 403 -7.26 -19.65 18.43
C ASN A 403 -8.58 -20.37 18.18
N VAL A 404 -8.57 -21.70 18.33
CA VAL A 404 -9.77 -22.53 18.31
C VAL A 404 -9.92 -23.22 19.66
N TYR A 405 -11.15 -23.25 20.18
CA TYR A 405 -11.56 -24.09 21.29
C TYR A 405 -12.64 -25.06 20.78
N ASP A 406 -12.35 -26.35 20.77
CA ASP A 406 -13.20 -27.40 20.18
C ASP A 406 -13.62 -28.49 21.18
N ALA A 407 -13.24 -28.38 22.45
CA ALA A 407 -13.62 -29.30 23.52
C ALA A 407 -15.05 -29.06 24.06
N GLY A 408 -15.73 -28.01 23.59
CA GLY A 408 -17.12 -27.69 23.96
C GLY A 408 -18.18 -28.44 23.14
N THR A 409 -19.42 -27.96 23.19
CA THR A 409 -20.53 -28.49 22.36
C THR A 409 -20.40 -28.13 20.89
N GLU A 410 -19.70 -27.04 20.58
CA GLU A 410 -19.29 -26.66 19.24
C GLU A 410 -17.93 -25.97 19.28
N ALA A 411 -17.21 -26.01 18.16
CA ALA A 411 -15.94 -25.31 18.02
C ALA A 411 -16.18 -23.80 17.87
N VAL A 412 -15.38 -23.01 18.56
CA VAL A 412 -15.39 -21.54 18.50
C VAL A 412 -14.00 -21.01 18.17
N TRP A 413 -13.96 -19.93 17.40
CA TRP A 413 -12.75 -19.28 16.93
C TRP A 413 -12.69 -17.84 17.43
N GLY A 414 -11.53 -17.42 17.92
CA GLY A 414 -11.29 -16.06 18.38
C GLY A 414 -9.88 -15.61 18.01
N ILE A 415 -9.68 -14.30 17.90
CA ILE A 415 -8.34 -13.76 17.61
C ILE A 415 -7.40 -14.09 18.77
N GLY A 416 -6.19 -14.53 18.45
CA GLY A 416 -5.17 -14.83 19.46
C GLY A 416 -4.79 -13.60 20.28
N ALA A 417 -4.30 -13.82 21.50
CA ALA A 417 -3.71 -12.74 22.30
C ALA A 417 -2.60 -12.05 21.50
N ASP A 418 -2.58 -10.71 21.50
CA ASP A 418 -1.63 -9.88 20.75
C ASP A 418 -1.67 -10.01 19.20
N GLN A 419 -2.60 -10.79 18.63
CA GLN A 419 -2.74 -10.98 17.17
C GLN A 419 -3.70 -9.99 16.49
N HIS A 420 -4.26 -9.04 17.23
CA HIS A 420 -5.23 -8.08 16.71
C HIS A 420 -4.67 -7.22 15.57
N LEU A 421 -3.40 -6.77 15.68
CA LEU A 421 -2.76 -6.04 14.59
C LEU A 421 -2.52 -6.91 13.34
N VAL A 422 -2.23 -8.20 13.53
CA VAL A 422 -2.02 -9.15 12.42
C VAL A 422 -3.34 -9.41 11.71
N ALA A 423 -4.42 -9.64 12.45
CA ALA A 423 -5.77 -9.72 11.91
C ALA A 423 -6.20 -8.41 11.21
N ALA A 424 -5.88 -7.25 11.81
CA ALA A 424 -6.17 -5.95 11.24
C ALA A 424 -5.41 -5.72 9.94
N PHE A 425 -4.16 -6.20 9.83
CA PHE A 425 -3.39 -6.17 8.58
C PHE A 425 -4.14 -6.91 7.45
N TYR A 426 -4.66 -8.11 7.72
CA TYR A 426 -5.43 -8.86 6.73
C TYR A 426 -6.77 -8.18 6.41
N ARG A 427 -7.52 -7.71 7.41
CA ARG A 427 -8.74 -6.90 7.19
C ARG A 427 -8.45 -5.70 6.27
N ASN A 428 -7.34 -5.02 6.51
CA ASN A 428 -6.97 -3.80 5.82
C ASN A 428 -6.63 -4.00 4.33
N THR A 429 -6.44 -5.23 3.87
CA THR A 429 -6.34 -5.47 2.42
C THR A 429 -7.67 -5.24 1.70
N ALA A 430 -8.81 -5.38 2.40
CA ALA A 430 -10.15 -5.12 1.88
C ALA A 430 -10.76 -3.78 2.31
N ILE A 431 -10.09 -3.00 3.17
CA ILE A 431 -10.69 -1.77 3.72
C ILE A 431 -11.04 -0.73 2.64
N HIS A 432 -10.26 -0.69 1.56
CA HIS A 432 -10.44 0.25 0.46
C HIS A 432 -11.81 0.15 -0.23
N ILE A 433 -12.51 -0.98 -0.12
CA ILE A 433 -13.86 -1.15 -0.66
C ILE A 433 -14.97 -0.81 0.36
N LEU A 434 -14.61 -0.55 1.62
CA LEU A 434 -15.56 -0.36 2.73
C LEU A 434 -15.58 1.06 3.29
N VAL A 435 -14.56 1.87 2.99
CA VAL A 435 -14.39 3.22 3.56
C VAL A 435 -15.53 4.15 3.17
N ASP A 436 -15.95 4.17 1.90
CA ASP A 436 -17.01 5.07 1.44
C ASP A 436 -18.36 4.71 2.09
N ARG A 437 -18.65 3.42 2.24
CA ARG A 437 -19.81 2.91 2.97
C ARG A 437 -19.78 3.34 4.45
N ALA A 438 -18.64 3.17 5.10
CA ALA A 438 -18.44 3.60 6.48
C ALA A 438 -18.61 5.12 6.68
N ILE A 439 -18.13 5.93 5.72
CA ILE A 439 -18.33 7.38 5.74
C ILE A 439 -19.81 7.73 5.52
N ALA A 440 -20.51 7.03 4.61
CA ALA A 440 -21.94 7.24 4.37
C ALA A 440 -22.77 7.03 5.64
N GLU A 441 -22.52 5.96 6.38
CA GLU A 441 -23.19 5.66 7.66
C GLU A 441 -22.98 6.77 8.70
N MET A 442 -21.73 7.24 8.82
CA MET A 442 -21.36 8.32 9.74
C MET A 442 -21.98 9.66 9.34
N ALA A 443 -21.99 9.96 8.04
CA ALA A 443 -22.55 11.19 7.51
C ALA A 443 -24.07 11.25 7.65
N LEU A 444 -24.77 10.12 7.45
CA LEU A 444 -26.21 10.02 7.70
C LEU A 444 -26.52 10.25 9.18
N LEU A 445 -25.79 9.59 10.09
CA LEU A 445 -25.98 9.78 11.52
C LEU A 445 -25.73 11.25 11.92
N ALA A 446 -24.63 11.83 11.45
CA ALA A 446 -24.29 13.23 11.69
C ALA A 446 -25.43 14.16 11.24
N ALA A 447 -25.91 13.99 10.01
CA ALA A 447 -26.99 14.81 9.47
C ALA A 447 -28.31 14.66 10.24
N THR A 448 -28.58 13.50 10.87
CA THR A 448 -29.74 13.35 11.76
C THR A 448 -29.59 14.07 13.10
N GLU A 449 -28.38 14.21 13.63
CA GLU A 449 -28.11 14.96 14.86
C GLU A 449 -28.27 16.47 14.64
N ASP A 450 -27.88 16.95 13.45
CA ASP A 450 -27.85 18.38 13.10
C ASP A 450 -29.17 18.89 12.46
N ALA A 451 -30.17 18.02 12.32
CA ALA A 451 -31.48 18.34 11.72
C ALA A 451 -32.36 19.18 12.66
N ALA A 452 -32.16 20.50 12.67
CA ALA A 452 -32.89 21.44 13.54
C ALA A 452 -34.42 21.47 13.32
N ASP A 453 -34.88 21.24 12.10
CA ASP A 453 -36.30 21.18 11.71
C ASP A 453 -36.85 19.75 11.61
N GLY A 454 -36.06 18.75 12.01
CA GLY A 454 -36.38 17.33 11.87
C GLY A 454 -36.25 16.79 10.44
N SER A 455 -35.72 17.57 9.50
CA SER A 455 -35.50 17.19 8.10
C SER A 455 -34.00 17.07 7.79
N VAL A 456 -33.63 15.99 7.12
CA VAL A 456 -32.26 15.74 6.64
C VAL A 456 -32.18 16.14 5.18
N LEU A 457 -31.34 17.13 4.88
CA LEU A 457 -31.05 17.55 3.52
C LEU A 457 -29.90 16.71 2.92
N PRO A 458 -29.97 16.30 1.64
CA PRO A 458 -28.86 15.62 0.97
C PRO A 458 -27.55 16.42 0.97
N ALA A 459 -27.65 17.75 0.92
CA ALA A 459 -26.49 18.63 1.03
C ALA A 459 -25.78 18.47 2.38
N THR A 460 -26.52 18.37 3.50
CA THR A 460 -25.94 18.17 4.83
C THR A 460 -25.20 16.84 4.91
N VAL A 461 -25.79 15.75 4.41
CA VAL A 461 -25.13 14.42 4.36
C VAL A 461 -23.84 14.51 3.54
N ARG A 462 -23.89 15.15 2.38
CA ARG A 462 -22.70 15.34 1.54
C ARG A 462 -21.61 16.15 2.25
N ASP A 463 -21.99 17.25 2.90
CA ASP A 463 -21.03 18.13 3.57
C ASP A 463 -20.36 17.41 4.76
N GLU A 464 -21.12 16.60 5.51
CA GLU A 464 -20.55 15.73 6.56
C GLU A 464 -19.63 14.65 6.00
N ALA A 465 -20.00 14.00 4.89
CA ALA A 465 -19.14 13.02 4.24
C ALA A 465 -17.82 13.65 3.74
N LEU A 466 -17.89 14.88 3.21
CA LEU A 466 -16.70 15.64 2.78
C LEU A 466 -15.83 16.08 3.97
N ARG A 467 -16.43 16.45 5.11
CA ARG A 467 -15.70 16.71 6.36
C ARG A 467 -14.92 15.47 6.81
N LEU A 468 -15.57 14.31 6.84
CA LEU A 468 -14.92 13.04 7.19
C LEU A 468 -13.83 12.64 6.19
N ARG A 469 -14.06 12.86 4.89
CA ARG A 469 -13.05 12.67 3.83
C ARG A 469 -11.82 13.54 4.07
N GLU A 470 -12.00 14.83 4.39
CA GLU A 470 -10.87 15.72 4.71
C GLU A 470 -10.15 15.32 6.00
N LEU A 471 -10.89 14.85 7.00
CA LEU A 471 -10.31 14.32 8.24
C LEU A 471 -9.44 13.08 7.98
N LEU A 472 -9.85 12.23 7.04
CA LEU A 472 -9.18 10.94 6.78
C LEU A 472 -8.28 10.96 5.53
N LYS A 473 -8.02 12.12 4.93
CA LYS A 473 -7.31 12.23 3.64
C LYS A 473 -5.87 11.72 3.63
N PHE A 474 -5.23 11.66 4.79
CA PHE A 474 -3.89 11.10 4.94
C PHE A 474 -3.90 9.59 5.27
N GLU A 475 -5.08 9.02 5.54
CA GLU A 475 -5.27 7.60 5.83
C GLU A 475 -5.72 6.79 4.62
N PHE A 476 -6.60 7.36 3.80
CA PHE A 476 -7.23 6.68 2.68
C PHE A 476 -7.07 7.46 1.38
N LEU A 477 -7.06 6.70 0.29
CA LEU A 477 -7.04 7.24 -1.06
C LEU A 477 -8.47 7.39 -1.54
N PHE A 478 -8.91 8.64 -1.70
CA PHE A 478 -10.25 8.95 -2.15
C PHE A 478 -10.26 9.30 -3.63
N SER A 479 -11.35 8.93 -4.30
CA SER A 479 -11.69 9.44 -5.63
C SER A 479 -11.75 10.98 -5.63
N ALA A 480 -11.67 11.58 -6.81
CA ALA A 480 -11.93 13.00 -7.00
C ALA A 480 -13.31 13.37 -6.45
N ARG A 481 -13.47 14.60 -5.94
CA ARG A 481 -14.68 15.04 -5.22
C ARG A 481 -15.99 14.70 -5.95
N ALA A 482 -16.07 15.00 -7.25
CA ALA A 482 -17.28 14.73 -8.04
C ALA A 482 -17.61 13.23 -8.17
N GLN A 483 -16.60 12.36 -8.21
CA GLN A 483 -16.81 10.91 -8.23
C GLN A 483 -17.18 10.40 -6.84
N PHE A 484 -16.49 10.87 -5.80
CA PHE A 484 -16.81 10.54 -4.41
C PHE A 484 -18.26 10.90 -4.03
N GLU A 485 -18.79 12.03 -4.49
CA GLU A 485 -20.20 12.40 -4.25
C GLU A 485 -21.19 11.42 -4.92
N LYS A 486 -20.84 10.86 -6.09
CA LYS A 486 -21.64 9.83 -6.75
C LYS A 486 -21.55 8.50 -6.01
N ASP A 487 -20.33 8.10 -5.65
CA ASP A 487 -20.06 6.88 -4.90
C ASP A 487 -20.82 6.90 -3.56
N LEU A 488 -20.81 8.04 -2.86
CA LEU A 488 -21.58 8.26 -1.63
C LEU A 488 -23.09 8.02 -1.83
N ALA A 489 -23.67 8.57 -2.90
CA ALA A 489 -25.09 8.37 -3.19
C ALA A 489 -25.43 6.90 -3.48
N ASP A 490 -24.53 6.18 -4.16
CA ASP A 490 -24.68 4.74 -4.40
C ASP A 490 -24.58 3.94 -3.09
N GLU A 491 -23.66 4.30 -2.20
CA GLU A 491 -23.52 3.67 -0.88
C GLU A 491 -24.76 3.86 -0.01
N VAL A 492 -25.38 5.06 -0.04
CA VAL A 492 -26.64 5.33 0.67
C VAL A 492 -27.78 4.45 0.16
N ARG A 493 -27.89 4.25 -1.17
CA ARG A 493 -28.91 3.35 -1.76
C ARG A 493 -28.70 1.88 -1.38
N LEU A 494 -27.50 1.49 -1.01
CA LEU A 494 -27.20 0.14 -0.52
C LEU A 494 -27.42 -0.02 0.98
N ILE A 495 -27.69 1.05 1.74
CA ILE A 495 -27.99 0.93 3.18
C ILE A 495 -29.40 0.36 3.37
N GLY A 496 -30.33 0.77 2.51
CA GLY A 496 -31.69 0.26 2.49
C GLY A 496 -32.52 0.94 1.39
N PRO A 497 -33.83 0.71 1.36
CA PRO A 497 -34.70 1.20 0.29
C PRO A 497 -34.85 2.73 0.38
N VAL A 498 -34.07 3.45 -0.43
CA VAL A 498 -34.17 4.91 -0.59
C VAL A 498 -34.75 5.21 -1.97
N GLU A 499 -35.94 5.82 -2.04
CA GLU A 499 -36.61 6.14 -3.30
C GLU A 499 -35.84 7.20 -4.13
N ASP A 500 -35.34 8.25 -3.46
CA ASP A 500 -34.64 9.36 -4.12
C ASP A 500 -33.63 10.02 -3.15
N THR A 501 -32.33 9.84 -3.41
CA THR A 501 -31.24 10.44 -2.62
C THR A 501 -31.10 11.95 -2.80
N THR A 502 -31.88 12.57 -3.69
CA THR A 502 -31.84 14.02 -3.98
C THR A 502 -32.89 14.82 -3.21
N ARG A 503 -33.79 14.16 -2.47
CA ARG A 503 -34.86 14.80 -1.71
C ARG A 503 -34.54 14.82 -0.22
N SER A 504 -35.13 15.79 0.48
CA SER A 504 -35.10 15.83 1.93
C SER A 504 -35.96 14.71 2.53
N VAL A 505 -35.51 14.13 3.63
CA VAL A 505 -36.17 13.02 4.31
C VAL A 505 -36.23 13.31 5.81
N ALA A 506 -37.27 12.86 6.52
CA ALA A 506 -37.36 13.08 7.96
C ALA A 506 -36.20 12.37 8.69
N ALA A 507 -35.63 13.02 9.72
CA ALA A 507 -34.53 12.46 10.50
C ALA A 507 -34.88 11.10 11.14
N ALA A 508 -36.15 10.90 11.50
CA ALA A 508 -36.65 9.63 12.00
C ALA A 508 -36.60 8.49 10.98
N ASP A 509 -36.82 8.79 9.69
CA ASP A 509 -36.71 7.80 8.61
C ASP A 509 -35.25 7.40 8.37
N VAL A 510 -34.33 8.37 8.38
CA VAL A 510 -32.88 8.09 8.27
C VAL A 510 -32.39 7.25 9.46
N ARG A 511 -32.89 7.52 10.67
CA ARG A 511 -32.57 6.68 11.84
C ARG A 511 -33.09 5.26 11.68
N ARG A 512 -34.34 5.08 11.24
CA ARG A 512 -34.91 3.75 10.94
C ARG A 512 -34.12 3.03 9.84
N LEU A 513 -33.63 3.75 8.85
CA LEU A 513 -32.79 3.21 7.79
C LEU A 513 -31.49 2.62 8.36
N LEU A 514 -30.82 3.35 9.26
CA LEU A 514 -29.61 2.85 9.93
C LEU A 514 -29.91 1.68 10.88
N GLU A 515 -31.01 1.71 11.62
CA GLU A 515 -31.43 0.63 12.53
C GLU A 515 -31.79 -0.67 11.78
N SER A 516 -32.35 -0.55 10.56
CA SER A 516 -32.75 -1.68 9.72
C SER A 516 -31.66 -2.12 8.72
N ALA A 517 -30.51 -1.44 8.67
CA ALA A 517 -29.44 -1.75 7.74
C ALA A 517 -28.84 -3.14 8.01
N ASP A 518 -28.71 -3.96 6.96
CA ASP A 518 -28.16 -5.34 7.05
C ASP A 518 -26.68 -5.38 7.40
N LEU A 519 -25.98 -4.29 7.12
CA LEU A 519 -24.54 -4.17 7.27
C LEU A 519 -24.20 -2.73 7.66
N LEU A 520 -23.59 -2.59 8.83
CA LEU A 520 -22.99 -1.36 9.34
C LEU A 520 -21.50 -1.58 9.55
N LEU A 521 -20.67 -0.77 8.91
CA LEU A 521 -19.22 -0.96 8.79
C LEU A 521 -18.39 0.13 9.47
N ALA A 522 -18.97 1.28 9.81
CA ALA A 522 -18.20 2.43 10.31
C ALA A 522 -17.31 2.10 11.51
N HIS A 523 -17.82 1.28 12.43
CA HIS A 523 -17.08 0.86 13.61
C HIS A 523 -15.99 -0.18 13.35
N LEU A 524 -16.11 -0.99 12.30
CA LEU A 524 -15.11 -1.98 11.90
C LEU A 524 -14.00 -1.39 11.02
N VAL A 525 -14.32 -0.27 10.35
CA VAL A 525 -13.47 0.36 9.34
C VAL A 525 -12.80 1.62 9.88
N LEU A 526 -13.55 2.57 10.47
CA LEU A 526 -13.03 3.90 10.81
C LEU A 526 -12.52 4.02 12.23
N ARG A 527 -13.09 3.24 13.16
CA ARG A 527 -12.73 3.31 14.59
C ARG A 527 -11.22 3.22 14.86
N PRO A 528 -10.45 2.30 14.25
CA PRO A 528 -9.01 2.18 14.53
C PRO A 528 -8.24 3.47 14.28
N PHE A 529 -8.63 4.17 13.21
CA PHE A 529 -8.01 5.41 12.77
C PHE A 529 -8.45 6.59 13.63
N LEU A 530 -9.75 6.67 13.94
CA LEU A 530 -10.29 7.72 14.80
C LEU A 530 -9.76 7.62 16.23
N ASP A 531 -9.67 6.41 16.80
CA ASP A 531 -9.06 6.19 18.12
C ASP A 531 -7.59 6.61 18.13
N ALA A 532 -6.83 6.30 17.07
CA ALA A 532 -5.44 6.73 16.94
C ALA A 532 -5.32 8.26 16.84
N TYR A 533 -6.20 8.89 16.06
CA TYR A 533 -6.27 10.34 15.90
C TYR A 533 -6.66 11.03 17.21
N HIS A 534 -7.51 10.39 18.01
CA HIS A 534 -7.94 10.92 19.29
C HIS A 534 -6.82 10.98 20.30
N ILE A 535 -5.98 9.94 20.35
CA ILE A 535 -4.77 9.96 21.19
C ILE A 535 -3.88 11.14 20.78
N VAL A 536 -3.61 11.30 19.48
CA VAL A 536 -2.76 12.42 18.99
C VAL A 536 -3.40 13.78 19.26
N ALA A 537 -4.70 13.94 19.00
CA ALA A 537 -5.40 15.21 19.21
C ALA A 537 -5.47 15.60 20.69
N ASP A 538 -5.74 14.63 21.57
CA ASP A 538 -5.74 14.81 23.03
C ASP A 538 -4.34 15.18 23.55
N ARG A 539 -3.29 14.52 23.06
CA ARG A 539 -1.90 14.86 23.40
C ARG A 539 -1.49 16.23 22.86
N LEU A 540 -1.87 16.59 21.65
CA LEU A 540 -1.62 17.92 21.10
C LEU A 540 -2.34 19.00 21.92
N ALA A 541 -3.59 18.78 22.32
CA ALA A 541 -4.36 19.72 23.14
C ALA A 541 -3.76 19.93 24.54
N ALA A 542 -3.03 18.95 25.05
CA ALA A 542 -2.29 19.02 26.32
C ALA A 542 -0.83 19.51 26.17
N HIS A 543 -0.32 19.65 24.94
CA HIS A 543 1.06 20.05 24.68
C HIS A 543 1.23 21.55 24.96
N GLU A 544 2.16 21.88 25.86
CA GLU A 544 2.56 23.26 26.18
C GLU A 544 3.59 23.74 25.14
N ASP A 545 3.55 25.03 24.77
CA ASP A 545 4.17 25.62 23.55
C ASP A 545 5.72 25.71 23.53
N GLU A 546 6.39 24.74 24.16
CA GLU A 546 7.81 24.51 23.97
C GLU A 546 8.06 23.65 22.73
N THR A 547 9.27 23.78 22.18
CA THR A 547 9.72 23.21 20.91
C THR A 547 9.18 21.80 20.67
N PHE A 548 8.52 21.59 19.52
CA PHE A 548 7.89 20.32 19.20
C PHE A 548 8.91 19.25 18.74
N ASP A 549 9.21 18.29 19.61
CA ASP A 549 9.97 17.08 19.26
C ASP A 549 9.01 15.97 18.82
N GLU A 550 8.97 15.69 17.52
CA GLU A 550 8.12 14.65 16.93
C GLU A 550 8.41 13.25 17.51
N GLN A 551 9.68 12.90 17.77
CA GLN A 551 10.00 11.54 18.24
C GLN A 551 9.56 11.35 19.70
N ALA A 552 9.81 12.36 20.55
CA ALA A 552 9.35 12.34 21.93
C ALA A 552 7.82 12.30 22.00
N PHE A 553 7.15 13.16 21.23
CA PHE A 553 5.68 13.23 21.18
C PHE A 553 5.03 11.91 20.73
N LEU A 554 5.53 11.30 19.66
CA LEU A 554 5.01 10.01 19.19
C LEU A 554 5.26 8.87 20.19
N THR A 555 6.35 8.94 20.95
CA THR A 555 6.65 8.00 22.04
C THR A 555 5.65 8.16 23.19
N GLU A 556 5.33 9.40 23.58
CA GLU A 556 4.28 9.68 24.56
C GLU A 556 2.92 9.13 24.09
N CYS A 557 2.54 9.36 22.83
CA CYS A 557 1.30 8.83 22.26
C CYS A 557 1.22 7.31 22.36
N LEU A 558 2.33 6.58 22.16
CA LEU A 558 2.36 5.12 22.35
C LEU A 558 2.14 4.70 23.80
N GLN A 559 2.73 5.43 24.76
CA GLN A 559 2.58 5.16 26.19
C GLN A 559 1.14 5.42 26.65
N VAL A 560 0.57 6.56 26.26
CA VAL A 560 -0.82 6.94 26.57
C VAL A 560 -1.80 6.03 25.86
N GLY A 561 -1.52 5.66 24.60
CA GLY A 561 -2.30 4.66 23.87
C GLY A 561 -2.32 3.32 24.61
N LYS A 562 -1.20 2.89 25.21
CA LYS A 562 -1.18 1.65 26.01
C LYS A 562 -2.00 1.79 27.29
N GLN A 563 -1.95 2.95 27.94
CA GLN A 563 -2.81 3.23 29.09
C GLN A 563 -4.29 3.16 28.69
N TRP A 564 -4.69 3.81 27.59
CA TRP A 564 -6.08 3.83 27.12
C TRP A 564 -6.56 2.44 26.68
N GLU A 565 -5.69 1.63 26.10
CA GLU A 565 -5.93 0.21 25.81
C GLU A 565 -6.29 -0.57 27.09
N LEU A 566 -5.46 -0.47 28.13
CA LEU A 566 -5.66 -1.15 29.41
C LEU A 566 -6.89 -0.65 30.18
N GLN A 567 -7.30 0.59 29.92
CA GLN A 567 -8.52 1.19 30.49
C GLN A 567 -9.77 0.95 29.65
N HIS A 568 -9.66 0.25 28.52
CA HIS A 568 -10.74 0.07 27.54
C HIS A 568 -11.34 1.41 27.03
N ARG A 569 -10.51 2.46 26.95
CA ARG A 569 -10.88 3.77 26.37
C ARG A 569 -10.75 3.79 24.84
N ILE A 570 -9.96 2.89 24.27
CA ILE A 570 -9.92 2.58 22.84
C ILE A 570 -10.44 1.15 22.64
N ALA A 571 -11.07 0.88 21.51
CA ALA A 571 -11.71 -0.43 21.32
C ALA A 571 -10.72 -1.56 21.02
N SER A 572 -9.56 -1.22 20.45
CA SER A 572 -8.61 -2.24 20.03
C SER A 572 -7.18 -1.74 20.14
N ALA A 573 -6.27 -2.67 20.46
CA ALA A 573 -4.84 -2.44 20.48
C ALA A 573 -4.27 -2.06 19.10
N GLU A 574 -5.07 -2.20 18.03
CA GLU A 574 -4.69 -1.79 16.68
C GLU A 574 -4.54 -0.26 16.52
N SER A 575 -5.30 0.51 17.30
CA SER A 575 -5.27 1.98 17.25
C SER A 575 -3.97 2.56 17.82
N ARG A 576 -3.23 1.76 18.60
CA ARG A 576 -1.90 2.11 19.13
C ARG A 576 -0.82 1.82 18.10
N SER A 577 -0.79 2.56 16.99
CA SER A 577 0.15 2.32 15.89
C SER A 577 0.93 3.58 15.55
N MET A 578 2.26 3.47 15.52
CA MET A 578 3.18 4.53 15.13
C MET A 578 2.90 5.05 13.72
N GLU A 579 2.48 4.18 12.80
CA GLU A 579 2.13 4.60 11.44
C GLU A 579 0.85 5.44 11.44
N LEU A 580 -0.16 5.08 12.25
CA LEU A 580 -1.41 5.84 12.37
C LEU A 580 -1.22 7.17 13.13
N PHE A 581 -0.31 7.22 14.09
CA PHE A 581 0.03 8.48 14.77
C PHE A 581 0.75 9.46 13.84
N LYS A 582 1.62 8.97 12.96
CA LYS A 582 2.31 9.81 11.97
C LYS A 582 1.35 10.42 10.95
N THR A 583 0.35 9.68 10.49
CA THR A 583 -0.69 10.19 9.59
C THR A 583 -1.60 11.20 10.31
N ALA A 584 -1.99 10.94 11.56
CA ALA A 584 -2.70 11.91 12.41
C ALA A 584 -1.89 13.21 12.57
N LEU A 585 -0.59 13.10 12.87
CA LEU A 585 0.29 14.25 13.02
C LEU A 585 0.50 14.99 11.70
N ARG A 586 0.50 14.29 10.56
CA ARG A 586 0.52 14.91 9.23
C ARG A 586 -0.74 15.73 8.96
N LEU A 587 -1.91 15.24 9.38
CA LEU A 587 -3.14 16.05 9.36
C LEU A 587 -3.02 17.28 10.25
N ALA A 588 -2.54 17.10 11.48
CA ALA A 588 -2.37 18.19 12.43
C ALA A 588 -1.43 19.28 11.89
N ARG A 589 -0.30 18.89 11.27
CA ARG A 589 0.60 19.82 10.56
C ARG A 589 -0.07 20.53 9.39
N HIS A 590 -0.83 19.81 8.57
CA HIS A 590 -1.59 20.41 7.48
C HIS A 590 -2.62 21.44 8.00
N ARG A 591 -3.14 21.26 9.20
CA ARG A 591 -4.06 22.20 9.86
C ARG A 591 -3.34 23.21 10.76
N GLU A 592 -2.01 23.29 10.66
CA GLU A 592 -1.17 24.23 11.40
C GLU A 592 -1.33 24.13 12.92
N LEU A 593 -1.47 22.90 13.43
CA LEU A 593 -1.69 22.60 14.87
C LEU A 593 -0.39 22.22 15.60
N VAL A 594 0.74 22.15 14.90
CA VAL A 594 2.01 21.61 15.42
C VAL A 594 3.09 22.69 15.48
N ASP A 595 3.31 23.39 14.36
CA ASP A 595 4.36 24.40 14.27
C ASP A 595 3.91 25.68 14.99
N VAL A 596 4.70 26.13 15.98
CA VAL A 596 4.40 27.33 16.77
C VAL A 596 4.60 28.57 15.89
N PRO A 597 3.62 29.48 15.81
CA PRO A 597 3.76 30.72 15.07
C PRO A 597 4.85 31.63 15.65
N ALA A 598 5.43 32.50 14.83
CA ALA A 598 6.53 33.37 15.25
C ALA A 598 6.12 34.48 16.25
N GLU A 599 4.81 34.73 16.43
CA GLU A 599 4.28 35.82 17.26
C GLU A 599 3.49 35.31 18.48
N PRO A 600 3.60 35.96 19.65
CA PRO A 600 2.97 35.51 20.90
C PRO A 600 1.43 35.51 20.90
N ASP A 601 0.79 36.37 20.10
CA ASP A 601 -0.68 36.48 20.05
C ASP A 601 -1.34 35.26 19.37
N ASP A 602 -0.59 34.52 18.54
CA ASP A 602 -1.07 33.31 17.86
C ASP A 602 -0.99 32.04 18.73
N ALA A 603 -0.31 32.08 19.88
CA ALA A 603 -0.20 30.95 20.80
C ALA A 603 -1.53 30.66 21.55
N GLY A 604 -2.30 31.70 21.86
CA GLY A 604 -3.66 31.53 22.38
C GLY A 604 -4.60 30.87 21.37
N ASP A 605 -4.39 31.18 20.08
CA ASP A 605 -5.15 30.63 18.97
C ASP A 605 -4.80 29.16 18.68
N ILE A 606 -3.52 28.75 18.71
CA ILE A 606 -3.14 27.35 18.47
C ILE A 606 -3.69 26.39 19.55
N ALA A 607 -3.65 26.78 20.83
CA ALA A 607 -4.21 25.97 21.91
C ALA A 607 -5.73 25.77 21.76
N GLN A 608 -6.45 26.81 21.32
CA GLN A 608 -7.88 26.71 21.02
C GLN A 608 -8.13 25.81 19.79
N ARG A 609 -7.37 25.97 18.71
CA ARG A 609 -7.48 25.11 17.52
C ARG A 609 -7.17 23.64 17.81
N ARG A 610 -6.18 23.36 18.66
CA ARG A 610 -5.86 22.00 19.14
C ARG A 610 -7.03 21.39 19.92
N ARG A 611 -7.68 22.16 20.82
CA ARG A 611 -8.89 21.72 21.54
C ARG A 611 -10.06 21.46 20.58
N GLN A 612 -10.33 22.36 19.65
CA GLN A 612 -11.37 22.16 18.63
C GLN A 612 -11.13 20.91 17.79
N PHE A 613 -9.87 20.64 17.43
CA PHE A 613 -9.49 19.42 16.74
C PHE A 613 -9.77 18.17 17.59
N ALA A 614 -9.43 18.19 18.89
CA ALA A 614 -9.76 17.10 19.80
C ALA A 614 -11.28 16.88 19.92
N ASP A 615 -12.08 17.96 20.01
CA ASP A 615 -13.55 17.89 20.10
C ASP A 615 -14.20 17.33 18.82
N GLU A 616 -13.67 17.69 17.64
CA GLU A 616 -14.08 17.14 16.34
C GLU A 616 -13.87 15.62 16.30
N ILE A 617 -12.68 15.17 16.70
CA ILE A 617 -12.35 13.73 16.75
C ILE A 617 -13.23 13.00 17.79
N ALA A 618 -13.41 13.57 18.98
CA ALA A 618 -14.26 12.99 20.02
C ALA A 618 -15.71 12.84 19.54
N THR A 619 -16.22 13.80 18.77
CA THR A 619 -17.54 13.73 18.14
C THR A 619 -17.61 12.59 17.11
N ALA A 620 -16.58 12.43 16.27
CA ALA A 620 -16.51 11.33 15.33
C ALA A 620 -16.49 9.96 16.06
N ILE A 621 -15.75 9.83 17.16
CA ILE A 621 -15.74 8.59 17.97
C ILE A 621 -17.10 8.31 18.59
N ARG A 622 -17.79 9.33 19.15
CA ARG A 622 -19.16 9.18 19.68
C ARG A 622 -20.09 8.62 18.61
N ARG A 623 -20.08 9.20 17.42
CA ARG A 623 -20.91 8.76 16.28
C ARG A 623 -20.57 7.32 15.86
N VAL A 624 -19.29 6.96 15.81
CA VAL A 624 -18.86 5.57 15.55
C VAL A 624 -19.33 4.60 16.65
N ASN A 625 -19.37 5.02 17.91
CA ASN A 625 -19.92 4.24 19.02
C ASN A 625 -21.42 4.00 18.87
N VAL A 626 -22.17 5.01 18.43
CA VAL A 626 -23.61 4.86 18.15
C VAL A 626 -23.83 3.85 17.03
N ILE A 627 -23.10 3.93 15.91
CA ILE A 627 -23.20 2.95 14.82
C ILE A 627 -22.86 1.53 15.30
N ALA A 628 -21.82 1.38 16.15
CA ALA A 628 -21.48 0.08 16.73
C ALA A 628 -22.62 -0.51 17.59
N GLU A 629 -23.32 0.33 18.36
CA GLU A 629 -24.44 -0.11 19.19
C GLU A 629 -25.66 -0.53 18.37
N LEU A 630 -25.95 0.20 17.28
CA LEU A 630 -26.98 -0.19 16.31
C LEU A 630 -26.67 -1.57 15.71
N ALA A 631 -25.41 -1.80 15.32
CA ALA A 631 -24.98 -3.09 14.79
C ALA A 631 -25.12 -4.24 15.81
N ARG A 632 -24.75 -4.01 17.09
CA ARG A 632 -24.87 -5.00 18.17
C ARG A 632 -26.31 -5.36 18.48
N THR A 633 -27.19 -4.36 18.60
CA THR A 633 -28.61 -4.56 18.91
C THR A 633 -29.28 -5.47 17.87
N ARG A 634 -28.89 -5.32 16.59
CA ARG A 634 -29.34 -6.19 15.50
C ARG A 634 -28.74 -7.61 15.58
N GLY A 635 -27.46 -7.74 15.89
CA GLY A 635 -26.81 -9.06 16.04
C GLY A 635 -27.51 -9.93 17.09
N LEU A 636 -27.97 -9.33 18.19
CA LEU A 636 -28.72 -10.00 19.26
C LEU A 636 -30.12 -10.45 18.80
N THR A 637 -30.85 -9.62 18.03
CA THR A 637 -32.19 -9.98 17.52
C THR A 637 -32.12 -11.05 16.43
N ALA A 638 -31.12 -11.00 15.54
CA ALA A 638 -30.90 -12.03 14.52
C ALA A 638 -30.54 -13.40 15.13
N THR A 639 -29.67 -13.42 16.15
CA THR A 639 -29.28 -14.65 16.86
C THR A 639 -30.46 -15.27 17.62
N THR A 640 -31.32 -14.44 18.22
CA THR A 640 -32.54 -14.90 18.90
C THR A 640 -33.54 -15.51 17.90
N THR A 641 -33.70 -14.91 16.73
CA THR A 641 -34.63 -15.40 15.70
C THR A 641 -34.15 -16.73 15.07
N ALA A 642 -32.84 -16.88 14.86
CA ALA A 642 -32.24 -18.13 14.40
C ALA A 642 -32.31 -19.25 15.46
N ALA A 643 -32.21 -18.90 16.75
CA ALA A 643 -32.40 -19.85 17.84
C ALA A 643 -33.86 -20.35 17.93
N TYR A 644 -34.86 -19.52 17.63
CA TYR A 644 -36.28 -19.93 17.65
C TYR A 644 -36.73 -20.69 16.39
N SER A 645 -36.17 -20.42 15.22
CA SER A 645 -36.51 -21.15 13.98
C SER A 645 -35.97 -22.59 13.94
N GLY A 646 -34.97 -22.91 14.77
CA GLY A 646 -34.47 -24.28 14.98
C GLY A 646 -35.36 -25.19 15.83
N TRP A 647 -36.44 -24.67 16.43
CA TRP A 647 -37.36 -25.43 17.31
C TRP A 647 -38.65 -25.92 16.62
N HIS A 648 -38.83 -25.67 15.32
CA HIS A 648 -39.91 -26.31 14.57
C HIS A 648 -39.47 -27.70 14.11
N ALA A 649 -39.68 -28.68 15.00
CA ALA A 649 -39.66 -30.10 14.66
C ALA A 649 -40.61 -30.40 13.48
N PRO A 650 -40.25 -31.29 12.54
CA PRO A 650 -41.19 -31.74 11.53
C PRO A 650 -42.26 -32.61 12.20
N THR A 651 -43.49 -32.09 12.29
CA THR A 651 -44.67 -32.92 12.53
C THR A 651 -44.85 -33.85 11.33
N ARG A 652 -44.93 -35.15 11.65
CA ARG A 652 -45.13 -36.27 10.72
C ARG A 652 -46.30 -36.10 9.77
#